data_AF-A0A3A4WUB2-F1
#
_entry.id   AF-A0A3A4WUB2-F1
#
_cell.length_a   1.000
_cell.length_b   1.000
_cell.length_c   1.000
_cell.angle_alpha   90.00
_cell.angle_beta   90.00
_cell.angle_gamma   90.00
#
_symmetry.space_group_name_H-M   'P 1'
#
loop_
_entity.id
_entity.type
_entity.pdbx_description
1 polymer ?
#
loop_
_entity_poly.entity_id
_entity_poly.type
_entity_poly.pdbx_seq_one_letter_code
_entity_poly.pdbx_strand_id
1 'polypeptide(L)'
;MRKRNGPTKPVVLISAPWPLFSRPSIQLGTLKAYLKQRFPELTVNARHFYLRIAEAVGYRTYRIVSERTWLAESVYGALLYPKRRAAIKEMFYREAVRDSDARGLDFDTLVKIVRKSSLFLIQGTDWGAFELAGFSMSLCQLTSSLYFIRQIKRRHPNLQIVIGGSMVSGTTGRHLIRSFPEIDHCVNGEGELPLEKLITNLTVQPERLSTGSNSQSFIENPGRTPGQALDQIIGQVPGTMKQGDNASSPFGFSQLESLEGLPPPDYDEYFEELDRLQPEKRFFPTLPVEASRGCGWSRRGAGKTSGCAFCNLNLQWQGYRTKRSDQVAREVDFLTTRHRTLSVAFMDNMLPLKISDSLFERLRDLRKDLKLFGEIRADFPPGLLRRMKQAGVSEVQIGIEALSTRLLKKMNKGTTAMANLAAMRNCEALKIVHRSNLILHFPGSDAQDAAETLKTLEYASSYRPLRAVSFWLGLESPVWRRPESFSISKTFNHPNYGILFPETIDRSVRFPVQAYRGGIGFQRKIWKPVKESLRIWSKTYSQLAGDGPILSFRDGTTFLIIRQKRISAEPATHRLEGTSRKIYLFCLKPRSIREVRQRFPGPGEEKTIGFIRMMQGKKLMFVEDDRVLSLAVPAVDRNGRNDLVQPHEL
;
A
#
# COMPACT_ATOMS: atom_id res chain seq x y z
N MET A 1 28.63 -21.86 -27.82
CA MET A 1 28.75 -20.95 -26.64
C MET A 1 30.21 -20.56 -26.47
N ARG A 2 30.63 -19.36 -26.91
CA ARG A 2 31.96 -18.84 -26.55
C ARG A 2 31.81 -18.07 -25.23
N LYS A 3 32.54 -18.51 -24.21
CA LYS A 3 32.63 -17.89 -22.88
C LYS A 3 33.41 -16.58 -22.97
N ARG A 4 32.94 -15.55 -22.28
CA ARG A 4 33.72 -14.33 -22.00
C ARG A 4 34.85 -14.70 -21.01
N ASN A 5 36.08 -14.25 -21.27
CA ASN A 5 37.24 -14.47 -20.40
C ASN A 5 37.40 -13.39 -19.29
N GLY A 6 36.31 -12.90 -18.71
CA GLY A 6 36.36 -11.96 -17.58
C GLY A 6 35.10 -12.05 -16.70
N PRO A 7 35.21 -11.82 -15.38
CA PRO A 7 34.08 -11.93 -14.46
C PRO A 7 33.02 -10.87 -14.75
N THR A 8 31.75 -11.27 -14.77
CA THR A 8 30.61 -10.34 -14.87
C THR A 8 30.68 -9.34 -13.72
N LYS A 9 30.63 -8.04 -14.03
CA LYS A 9 30.71 -7.02 -12.98
C LYS A 9 29.46 -7.07 -12.08
N PRO A 10 29.63 -6.83 -10.76
CA PRO A 10 28.52 -6.75 -9.84
C PRO A 10 27.44 -5.71 -10.23
N VAL A 11 26.21 -5.97 -9.79
CA VAL A 11 25.08 -5.05 -9.86
C VAL A 11 24.74 -4.58 -8.45
N VAL A 12 24.34 -3.31 -8.31
CA VAL A 12 23.83 -2.78 -7.05
C VAL A 12 22.38 -2.33 -7.19
N LEU A 13 21.51 -2.75 -6.28
CA LEU A 13 20.13 -2.29 -6.19
C LEU A 13 19.96 -1.45 -4.93
N ILE A 14 19.30 -0.30 -5.04
CA ILE A 14 19.31 0.75 -4.02
C ILE A 14 17.89 1.17 -3.69
N SER A 15 17.63 1.31 -2.39
CA SER A 15 16.44 1.94 -1.86
C SER A 15 16.89 3.15 -1.03
N ALA A 16 16.71 4.34 -1.58
CA ALA A 16 16.97 5.60 -0.89
C ALA A 16 15.91 5.83 0.21
N PRO A 17 16.08 6.76 1.15
CA PRO A 17 14.98 7.20 2.03
C PRO A 17 13.74 7.62 1.21
N TRP A 18 12.50 7.52 1.69
CA TRP A 18 12.11 7.33 3.07
C TRP A 18 11.18 6.12 3.35
N PRO A 19 11.43 4.88 2.88
CA PRO A 19 10.67 3.71 3.32
C PRO A 19 10.69 3.54 4.83
N LEU A 20 9.71 2.81 5.39
CA LEU A 20 9.73 2.46 6.81
C LEU A 20 11.00 1.69 7.15
N PHE A 21 11.83 2.24 8.04
CA PHE A 21 13.14 1.69 8.36
C PHE A 21 13.08 0.26 8.91
N SER A 22 11.96 -0.10 9.57
CA SER A 22 11.75 -1.40 10.21
C SER A 22 11.28 -2.50 9.27
N ARG A 23 11.33 -2.27 7.95
CA ARG A 23 11.01 -3.25 6.92
C ARG A 23 12.13 -3.25 5.88
N PRO A 24 12.71 -4.40 5.50
CA PRO A 24 13.53 -4.48 4.29
C PRO A 24 12.72 -4.10 3.04
N SER A 25 13.37 -3.76 1.94
CA SER A 25 12.66 -3.47 0.69
C SER A 25 12.32 -4.77 -0.03
N ILE A 26 11.03 -5.07 -0.15
CA ILE A 26 10.55 -6.23 -0.92
C ILE A 26 11.01 -6.15 -2.38
N GLN A 27 11.05 -4.95 -2.97
CA GLN A 27 11.50 -4.75 -4.34
C GLN A 27 12.95 -5.18 -4.50
N LEU A 28 13.85 -4.74 -3.62
CA LEU A 28 15.25 -5.12 -3.70
C LEU A 28 15.42 -6.63 -3.47
N GLY A 29 14.78 -7.19 -2.45
CA GLY A 29 14.92 -8.61 -2.12
C GLY A 29 14.37 -9.53 -3.21
N THR A 30 13.23 -9.20 -3.80
CA THR A 30 12.65 -9.95 -4.92
C THR A 30 13.54 -9.88 -6.16
N LEU A 31 13.99 -8.68 -6.55
CA LEU A 31 14.85 -8.52 -7.73
C LEU A 31 16.20 -9.20 -7.54
N LYS A 32 16.81 -9.09 -6.35
CA LYS A 32 18.06 -9.78 -6.02
C LYS A 32 17.91 -11.30 -6.12
N ALA A 33 16.87 -11.87 -5.50
CA ALA A 33 16.63 -13.31 -5.53
C ALA A 33 16.35 -13.81 -6.96
N TYR A 34 15.55 -13.07 -7.73
CA TYR A 34 15.27 -13.39 -9.13
C TYR A 34 16.54 -13.37 -9.99
N LEU A 35 17.35 -12.31 -9.89
CA LEU A 35 18.57 -12.18 -10.67
C LEU A 35 19.61 -13.26 -10.31
N LYS A 36 19.76 -13.60 -9.02
CA LYS A 36 20.63 -14.71 -8.59
C LYS A 36 20.15 -16.07 -9.11
N GLN A 37 18.83 -16.29 -9.17
CA GLN A 37 18.28 -17.51 -9.75
C GLN A 37 18.57 -17.61 -11.26
N ARG A 38 18.61 -16.48 -11.98
CA ARG A 38 18.91 -16.43 -13.42
C ARG A 38 20.39 -16.40 -13.75
N PHE A 39 21.19 -15.76 -12.91
CA PHE A 39 22.63 -15.62 -13.05
C PHE A 39 23.32 -16.03 -11.74
N PRO A 40 23.56 -17.33 -11.51
CA PRO A 40 24.15 -17.80 -10.24
C PRO A 40 25.51 -17.17 -9.89
N GLU A 41 26.30 -16.84 -10.92
CA GLU A 41 27.62 -16.20 -10.78
C GLU A 41 27.55 -14.67 -10.63
N LEU A 42 26.37 -14.06 -10.78
CA LEU A 42 26.21 -12.62 -10.68
C LEU A 42 26.12 -12.19 -9.22
N THR A 43 27.10 -11.38 -8.81
CA THR A 43 27.01 -10.65 -7.54
C THR A 43 25.99 -9.53 -7.65
N VAL A 44 24.90 -9.63 -6.88
CA VAL A 44 23.87 -8.59 -6.76
C VAL A 44 23.82 -8.08 -5.34
N ASN A 45 24.13 -6.80 -5.14
CA ASN A 45 24.21 -6.16 -3.83
C ASN A 45 22.94 -5.32 -3.58
N ALA A 46 22.21 -5.62 -2.50
CA ALA A 46 21.09 -4.77 -2.06
C ALA A 46 21.54 -3.72 -1.02
N ARG A 47 21.30 -2.44 -1.30
CA ARG A 47 21.66 -1.31 -0.42
C ARG A 47 20.42 -0.59 0.10
N HIS A 48 20.15 -0.78 1.38
CA HIS A 48 19.04 -0.17 2.12
C HIS A 48 19.48 1.14 2.79
N PHE A 49 19.89 2.14 2.00
CA PHE A 49 20.44 3.40 2.52
C PHE A 49 19.56 4.09 3.56
N TYR A 50 18.24 3.90 3.45
CA TYR A 50 17.30 4.43 4.43
C TYR A 50 17.51 3.96 5.87
N LEU A 51 18.11 2.78 6.09
CA LEU A 51 18.34 2.25 7.44
C LEU A 51 19.35 3.10 8.22
N ARG A 52 20.50 3.41 7.59
CA ARG A 52 21.52 4.30 8.19
C ARG A 52 21.04 5.73 8.33
N ILE A 53 20.24 6.22 7.38
CA ILE A 53 19.62 7.53 7.52
C ILE A 53 18.65 7.56 8.70
N ALA A 54 17.87 6.49 8.92
CA ALA A 54 16.95 6.39 10.05
C ALA A 54 17.68 6.34 11.40
N GLU A 55 18.80 5.63 11.47
CA GLU A 55 19.65 5.56 12.65
C GLU A 55 20.24 6.95 12.97
N ALA A 56 20.81 7.64 11.98
CA ALA A 56 21.40 8.97 12.15
C ALA A 56 20.38 10.08 12.49
N VAL A 57 19.18 10.03 11.90
CA VAL A 57 18.09 10.98 12.18
C VAL A 57 17.37 10.67 13.50
N GLY A 58 17.43 9.42 13.96
CA GLY A 58 16.64 8.90 15.06
C GLY A 58 15.29 8.37 14.57
N TYR A 59 14.95 7.15 15.01
CA TYR A 59 13.80 6.38 14.50
C TYR A 59 12.45 7.07 14.63
N ARG A 60 12.21 7.79 15.74
CA ARG A 60 10.95 8.54 15.93
C ARG A 60 10.81 9.65 14.89
N THR A 61 11.84 10.49 14.77
CA THR A 61 11.87 11.60 13.80
C THR A 61 11.78 11.08 12.37
N TYR A 62 12.56 10.04 12.04
CA TYR A 62 12.51 9.40 10.73
C TYR A 62 11.09 8.92 10.40
N ARG A 63 10.42 8.24 11.34
CA ARG A 63 9.06 7.75 11.14
C ARG A 63 8.08 8.89 10.81
N ILE A 64 8.09 9.96 11.59
CA ILE A 64 7.23 11.14 11.39
C ILE A 64 7.42 11.72 9.98
N VAL A 65 8.68 11.83 9.53
CA VAL A 65 9.01 12.36 8.19
C VAL A 65 8.60 11.38 7.10
N SER A 66 8.94 10.09 7.24
CA SER A 66 8.67 9.04 6.24
C SER A 66 7.19 8.83 5.92
N GLU A 67 6.32 9.02 6.91
CA GLU A 67 4.87 8.84 6.76
C GLU A 67 4.17 10.06 6.12
N ARG A 68 4.93 11.08 5.69
CA ARG A 68 4.40 12.34 5.13
C ARG A 68 5.15 12.75 3.87
N THR A 69 4.50 12.62 2.71
CA THR A 69 5.11 12.92 1.39
C THR A 69 5.81 14.27 1.36
N TRP A 70 5.15 15.34 1.78
CA TRP A 70 5.76 16.67 1.66
C TRP A 70 6.86 16.93 2.69
N LEU A 71 6.84 16.30 3.87
CA LEU A 71 7.97 16.40 4.80
C LEU A 71 9.19 15.66 4.22
N ALA A 72 9.00 14.41 3.80
CA ALA A 72 10.04 13.58 3.20
C ALA A 72 10.69 14.23 1.97
N GLU A 73 9.87 14.72 1.04
CA GLU A 73 10.37 15.32 -0.21
C GLU A 73 11.06 16.68 0.02
N SER A 74 10.69 17.42 1.06
CA SER A 74 11.34 18.72 1.37
C SER A 74 12.81 18.58 1.74
N VAL A 75 13.15 17.55 2.52
CA VAL A 75 14.50 17.41 3.09
C VAL A 75 15.53 17.24 1.98
N TYR A 76 15.31 16.29 1.07
CA TYR A 76 16.20 16.09 -0.08
C TYR A 76 15.94 17.10 -1.20
N GLY A 77 14.72 17.65 -1.34
CA GLY A 77 14.45 18.75 -2.26
C GLY A 77 15.37 19.96 -2.02
N ALA A 78 15.60 20.32 -0.75
CA ALA A 78 16.51 21.41 -0.38
C ALA A 78 17.99 21.10 -0.64
N LEU A 79 18.38 19.82 -0.68
CA LEU A 79 19.73 19.39 -1.09
C LEU A 79 19.89 19.34 -2.61
N LEU A 80 18.83 18.96 -3.32
CA LEU A 80 18.79 18.84 -4.77
C LEU A 80 18.78 20.22 -5.45
N TYR A 81 18.06 21.19 -4.86
CA TYR A 81 17.95 22.56 -5.35
C TYR A 81 18.23 23.60 -4.25
N PRO A 82 19.50 23.83 -3.86
CA PRO A 82 19.86 24.74 -2.77
C PRO A 82 19.34 26.18 -2.95
N LYS A 83 19.27 26.67 -4.18
CA LYS A 83 18.71 28.01 -4.50
C LYS A 83 17.23 28.16 -4.11
N ARG A 84 16.51 27.05 -3.92
CA ARG A 84 15.08 27.01 -3.53
C ARG A 84 14.89 26.67 -2.05
N ARG A 85 15.97 26.54 -1.26
CA ARG A 85 15.93 26.10 0.13
C ARG A 85 14.94 26.88 0.99
N ALA A 86 14.89 28.21 0.86
CA ALA A 86 14.01 29.05 1.67
C ALA A 86 12.53 28.68 1.47
N ALA A 87 12.05 28.64 0.22
CA ALA A 87 10.68 28.26 -0.11
C ALA A 87 10.34 26.82 0.29
N ILE A 88 11.31 25.89 0.17
CA ILE A 88 11.14 24.50 0.60
C ILE A 88 11.05 24.40 2.13
N LYS A 89 11.83 25.19 2.87
CA LYS A 89 11.77 25.26 4.34
C LYS A 89 10.40 25.76 4.81
N GLU A 90 9.87 26.81 4.19
CA GLU A 90 8.52 27.31 4.48
C GLU A 90 7.44 26.25 4.21
N MET A 91 7.55 25.53 3.08
CA MET A 91 6.67 24.42 2.77
C MET A 91 6.73 23.31 3.83
N PHE A 92 7.94 22.93 4.28
CA PHE A 92 8.12 21.93 5.32
C PHE A 92 7.37 22.30 6.60
N TYR A 93 7.52 23.53 7.11
CA TYR A 93 6.81 23.96 8.31
C TYR A 93 5.30 24.08 8.11
N ARG A 94 4.84 24.54 6.94
CA ARG A 94 3.41 24.57 6.60
C ARG A 94 2.77 23.18 6.68
N GLU A 95 3.47 22.15 6.22
CA GLU A 95 2.99 20.77 6.27
C GLU A 95 3.15 20.17 7.68
N ALA A 96 4.21 20.53 8.42
CA ALA A 96 4.45 20.07 9.78
C ALA A 96 3.40 20.57 10.79
N VAL A 97 2.91 21.81 10.65
CA VAL A 97 1.88 22.37 11.57
C VAL A 97 0.58 21.56 11.58
N ARG A 98 0.29 20.87 10.47
CA ARG A 98 -0.91 20.02 10.31
C ARG A 98 -0.85 18.72 11.10
N ASP A 99 0.32 18.38 11.65
CA ASP A 99 0.58 17.15 12.37
C ASP A 99 1.22 17.47 13.73
N SER A 100 0.56 17.07 14.83
CA SER A 100 1.05 17.34 16.19
C SER A 100 2.44 16.76 16.43
N ASP A 101 2.76 15.60 15.84
CA ASP A 101 4.04 14.94 16.03
C ASP A 101 5.17 15.63 15.25
N ALA A 102 4.86 16.36 14.18
CA ALA A 102 5.84 17.02 13.33
C ALA A 102 6.17 18.47 13.72
N ARG A 103 5.36 19.12 14.57
CA ARG A 103 5.51 20.55 14.92
C ARG A 103 6.86 20.91 15.54
N GLY A 104 7.51 19.97 16.23
CA GLY A 104 8.80 20.18 16.89
C GLY A 104 10.03 19.87 16.03
N LEU A 105 9.85 19.54 14.75
CA LEU A 105 10.98 19.16 13.89
C LEU A 105 11.78 20.38 13.43
N ASP A 106 13.10 20.34 13.65
CA ASP A 106 14.02 21.33 13.11
C ASP A 106 14.50 20.97 11.70
N PHE A 107 14.08 21.77 10.71
CA PHE A 107 14.36 21.51 9.30
C PHE A 107 15.86 21.57 8.99
N ASP A 108 16.59 22.57 9.51
CA ASP A 108 17.99 22.78 9.16
C ASP A 108 18.89 21.68 9.74
N THR A 109 18.65 21.28 10.98
CA THR A 109 19.31 20.15 11.63
C THR A 109 19.04 18.85 10.87
N LEU A 110 17.78 18.59 10.50
CA LEU A 110 17.42 17.39 9.74
C LEU A 110 18.14 17.34 8.39
N VAL A 111 18.14 18.45 7.62
CA VAL A 111 18.85 18.51 6.34
C VAL A 111 20.37 18.35 6.52
N LYS A 112 20.96 18.89 7.59
CA LYS A 112 22.38 18.74 7.91
C LYS A 112 22.74 17.28 8.20
N ILE A 113 21.98 16.60 9.06
CA ILE A 113 22.19 15.18 9.42
C ILE A 113 22.05 14.31 8.18
N VAL A 114 20.98 14.50 7.40
CA VAL A 114 20.71 13.73 6.20
C VAL A 114 21.78 13.93 5.14
N ARG A 115 22.24 15.16 4.92
CA ARG A 115 23.35 15.45 3.98
C ARG A 115 24.62 14.73 4.39
N LYS A 116 25.04 14.88 5.66
CA LYS A 116 26.27 14.25 6.18
C LYS A 116 26.22 12.73 6.00
N SER A 117 25.11 12.12 6.42
CA SER A 117 24.93 10.67 6.39
C SER A 117 24.81 10.13 4.96
N SER A 118 24.15 10.86 4.05
CA SER A 118 24.05 10.47 2.64
C SER A 118 25.41 10.50 1.94
N LEU A 119 26.20 11.56 2.17
CA LEU A 119 27.54 11.66 1.60
C LEU A 119 28.47 10.57 2.14
N PHE A 120 28.36 10.24 3.43
CA PHE A 120 29.09 9.12 4.02
C PHE A 120 28.77 7.79 3.31
N LEU A 121 27.49 7.49 3.07
CA LEU A 121 27.07 6.28 2.35
C LEU A 121 27.58 6.25 0.91
N ILE A 122 27.52 7.38 0.21
CA ILE A 122 28.02 7.50 -1.16
C ILE A 122 29.54 7.30 -1.21
N GLN A 123 30.29 7.94 -0.30
CA GLN A 123 31.75 7.86 -0.26
C GLN A 123 32.25 6.49 0.21
N GLY A 124 31.50 5.81 1.09
CA GLY A 124 31.82 4.48 1.59
C GLY A 124 31.46 3.34 0.64
N THR A 125 30.94 3.63 -0.57
CA THR A 125 30.62 2.62 -1.57
C THR A 125 31.62 2.69 -2.71
N ASP A 126 32.26 1.56 -3.05
CA ASP A 126 33.08 1.44 -4.25
C ASP A 126 32.20 1.33 -5.49
N TRP A 127 31.83 2.48 -6.06
CA TRP A 127 31.00 2.54 -7.25
C TRP A 127 31.71 2.05 -8.52
N GLY A 128 33.05 2.03 -8.54
CA GLY A 128 33.84 1.57 -9.69
C GLY A 128 33.72 0.06 -9.93
N ALA A 129 33.37 -0.69 -8.88
CA ALA A 129 33.12 -2.12 -8.96
C ALA A 129 31.84 -2.48 -9.71
N PHE A 130 30.84 -1.59 -9.75
CA PHE A 130 29.54 -1.89 -10.34
C PHE A 130 29.44 -1.49 -11.81
N GLU A 131 28.71 -2.26 -12.58
CA GLU A 131 28.37 -1.92 -13.97
C GLU A 131 27.00 -1.23 -14.06
N LEU A 132 26.08 -1.58 -13.17
CA LEU A 132 24.72 -1.05 -13.13
C LEU A 132 24.26 -0.82 -11.69
N ALA A 133 23.59 0.32 -11.48
CA ALA A 133 22.95 0.70 -10.24
C ALA A 133 21.44 0.94 -10.47
N GLY A 134 20.61 0.11 -9.85
CA GLY A 134 19.15 0.17 -9.94
C GLY A 134 18.51 0.85 -8.74
N PHE A 135 17.64 1.83 -8.96
CA PHE A 135 16.91 2.54 -7.90
C PHE A 135 15.43 2.15 -7.90
N SER A 136 14.97 1.58 -6.80
CA SER A 136 13.55 1.33 -6.57
C SER A 136 12.89 2.56 -5.91
N MET A 137 12.02 3.24 -6.65
CA MET A 137 11.38 4.50 -6.27
C MET A 137 9.89 4.30 -5.99
N SER A 138 9.51 4.45 -4.73
CA SER A 138 8.13 4.50 -4.24
C SER A 138 7.78 5.91 -3.73
N LEU A 139 6.51 6.11 -3.33
CA LEU A 139 6.08 7.40 -2.78
C LEU A 139 7.02 7.84 -1.64
N CYS A 140 7.28 9.15 -1.53
CA CYS A 140 8.25 9.74 -0.62
C CYS A 140 9.73 9.46 -0.94
N GLN A 141 10.09 8.87 -2.08
CA GLN A 141 11.48 8.60 -2.47
C GLN A 141 11.96 9.38 -3.71
N LEU A 142 11.19 10.36 -4.22
CA LEU A 142 11.52 11.01 -5.48
C LEU A 142 12.79 11.86 -5.36
N THR A 143 12.77 12.89 -4.50
CA THR A 143 13.88 13.83 -4.36
C THR A 143 15.14 13.18 -3.78
N SER A 144 14.98 12.21 -2.87
CA SER A 144 16.08 11.45 -2.30
C SER A 144 16.79 10.61 -3.35
N SER A 145 16.06 9.82 -4.14
CA SER A 145 16.65 9.00 -5.19
C SER A 145 17.36 9.86 -6.23
N LEU A 146 16.73 10.96 -6.67
CA LEU A 146 17.35 11.92 -7.60
C LEU A 146 18.63 12.56 -7.01
N TYR A 147 18.65 12.86 -5.71
CA TYR A 147 19.84 13.37 -5.04
C TYR A 147 20.98 12.35 -5.06
N PHE A 148 20.73 11.10 -4.67
CA PHE A 148 21.74 10.03 -4.72
C PHE A 148 22.24 9.82 -6.15
N ILE A 149 21.33 9.66 -7.12
CA ILE A 149 21.67 9.49 -8.54
C ILE A 149 22.60 10.61 -9.01
N ARG A 150 22.25 11.88 -8.76
CA ARG A 150 23.07 13.03 -9.16
C ARG A 150 24.44 13.05 -8.49
N GLN A 151 24.53 12.70 -7.20
CA GLN A 151 25.82 12.67 -6.50
C GLN A 151 26.72 11.53 -6.96
N ILE A 152 26.15 10.39 -7.32
CA ILE A 152 26.86 9.22 -7.82
C ILE A 152 27.37 9.50 -9.24
N LYS A 153 26.49 9.91 -10.17
CA LYS A 153 26.87 10.22 -11.57
C LYS A 153 27.92 11.32 -11.69
N ARG A 154 27.94 12.29 -10.77
CA ARG A 154 29.02 13.31 -10.71
C ARG A 154 30.42 12.74 -10.49
N ARG A 155 30.53 11.58 -9.82
CA ARG A 155 31.80 10.92 -9.51
C ARG A 155 32.07 9.71 -10.42
N HIS A 156 31.00 9.06 -10.87
CA HIS A 156 31.03 7.87 -11.71
C HIS A 156 30.11 8.06 -12.93
N PRO A 157 30.48 8.92 -13.90
CA PRO A 157 29.62 9.28 -15.02
C PRO A 157 29.25 8.09 -15.92
N ASN A 158 30.13 7.07 -15.96
CA ASN A 158 29.96 5.88 -16.80
C ASN A 158 29.08 4.78 -16.16
N LEU A 159 28.79 4.85 -14.86
CA LEU A 159 27.95 3.86 -14.17
C LEU A 159 26.53 3.91 -14.74
N GLN A 160 25.98 2.79 -15.19
CA GLN A 160 24.62 2.74 -15.71
C GLN A 160 23.61 2.89 -14.57
N ILE A 161 22.66 3.81 -14.69
CA ILE A 161 21.61 4.09 -13.73
C ILE A 161 20.27 3.65 -14.32
N VAL A 162 19.58 2.74 -13.63
CA VAL A 162 18.21 2.36 -13.96
C VAL A 162 17.26 2.75 -12.83
N ILE A 163 16.11 3.34 -13.16
CA ILE A 163 15.04 3.63 -12.18
C ILE A 163 13.85 2.72 -12.41
N GLY A 164 13.17 2.32 -11.33
CA GLY A 164 11.97 1.49 -11.35
C GLY A 164 11.09 1.78 -10.14
N GLY A 165 9.95 1.10 -10.04
CA GLY A 165 9.03 1.21 -8.90
C GLY A 165 7.77 2.04 -9.16
N SER A 166 6.90 2.13 -8.16
CA SER A 166 5.55 2.68 -8.30
C SER A 166 5.52 4.18 -8.62
N MET A 167 6.59 4.94 -8.33
CA MET A 167 6.66 6.36 -8.67
C MET A 167 6.94 6.63 -10.14
N VAL A 168 7.51 5.67 -10.86
CA VAL A 168 7.96 5.85 -12.25
C VAL A 168 7.02 5.14 -13.24
N SER A 169 5.86 4.66 -12.78
CA SER A 169 4.90 3.96 -13.62
C SER A 169 4.27 4.88 -14.68
N GLY A 170 4.06 4.32 -15.87
CA GLY A 170 3.36 4.99 -16.97
C GLY A 170 4.03 6.29 -17.43
N THR A 171 3.24 7.34 -17.63
CA THR A 171 3.75 8.61 -18.20
C THR A 171 4.78 9.31 -17.30
N THR A 172 4.77 9.10 -15.99
CA THR A 172 5.73 9.72 -15.07
C THR A 172 7.16 9.28 -15.36
N GLY A 173 7.42 7.98 -15.53
CA GLY A 173 8.77 7.46 -15.79
C GLY A 173 9.39 8.03 -17.06
N ARG A 174 8.60 8.13 -18.13
CA ARG A 174 8.99 8.75 -19.41
C ARG A 174 9.40 10.21 -19.24
N HIS A 175 8.66 10.98 -18.44
CA HIS A 175 9.01 12.38 -18.22
C HIS A 175 10.26 12.52 -17.33
N LEU A 176 10.40 11.65 -16.32
CA LEU A 176 11.56 11.70 -15.42
C LEU A 176 12.87 11.42 -16.15
N ILE A 177 12.96 10.34 -16.95
CA ILE A 177 14.19 10.05 -17.70
C ILE A 177 14.57 11.24 -18.60
N ARG A 178 13.62 11.79 -19.35
CA ARG A 178 13.84 12.98 -20.20
C ARG A 178 14.30 14.22 -19.44
N SER A 179 13.76 14.46 -18.25
CA SER A 179 14.07 15.66 -17.44
C SER A 179 15.33 15.53 -16.59
N PHE A 180 15.88 14.32 -16.44
CA PHE A 180 17.04 14.04 -15.59
C PHE A 180 18.08 13.19 -16.36
N PRO A 181 19.05 13.82 -17.05
CA PRO A 181 20.02 13.14 -17.91
C PRO A 181 20.97 12.19 -17.16
N GLU A 182 21.00 12.26 -15.82
CA GLU A 182 21.74 11.33 -14.98
C GLU A 182 21.11 9.91 -14.94
N ILE A 183 19.90 9.74 -15.47
CA ILE A 183 19.18 8.47 -15.53
C ILE A 183 19.38 7.88 -16.93
N ASP A 184 19.96 6.67 -17.02
CA ASP A 184 20.21 6.03 -18.33
C ASP A 184 19.03 5.18 -18.78
N HIS A 185 18.36 4.49 -17.84
CA HIS A 185 17.25 3.58 -18.11
C HIS A 185 16.08 3.76 -17.14
N CYS A 186 14.87 3.50 -17.61
CA CYS A 186 13.65 3.56 -16.80
C CYS A 186 12.78 2.32 -17.07
N VAL A 187 12.35 1.65 -16.01
CA VAL A 187 11.50 0.46 -16.07
C VAL A 187 10.04 0.81 -15.76
N ASN A 188 9.12 0.39 -16.62
CA ASN A 188 7.68 0.49 -16.45
C ASN A 188 7.04 -0.87 -16.21
N GLY A 189 6.50 -1.06 -15.00
CA GLY A 189 5.95 -2.33 -14.54
C GLY A 189 6.95 -3.09 -13.66
N GLU A 190 7.05 -4.39 -13.88
CA GLU A 190 7.92 -5.30 -13.13
C GLU A 190 9.38 -5.21 -13.55
N GLY A 191 10.29 -5.32 -12.58
CA GLY A 191 11.72 -5.14 -12.79
C GLY A 191 12.48 -6.40 -13.17
N GLU A 192 11.89 -7.58 -12.94
CA GLU A 192 12.51 -8.89 -13.10
C GLU A 192 13.01 -9.11 -14.55
N LEU A 193 12.09 -9.14 -15.53
CA LEU A 193 12.45 -9.35 -16.93
C LEU A 193 13.27 -8.19 -17.53
N PRO A 194 12.94 -6.90 -17.27
CA PRO A 194 13.75 -5.78 -17.76
C PRO A 194 15.19 -5.81 -17.26
N LEU A 195 15.42 -6.05 -15.96
CA LEU A 195 16.77 -6.10 -15.42
C LEU A 195 17.55 -7.31 -15.93
N GLU A 196 16.91 -8.48 -16.05
CA GLU A 196 17.52 -9.67 -16.66
C GLU A 196 18.04 -9.37 -18.07
N LYS A 197 17.21 -8.71 -18.90
CA LYS A 197 17.58 -8.35 -20.27
C LYS A 197 18.67 -7.28 -20.32
N LEU A 198 18.59 -6.25 -19.46
CA LEU A 198 19.62 -5.22 -19.36
C LEU A 198 20.96 -5.82 -18.96
N ILE A 199 20.99 -6.70 -17.94
CA ILE A 199 22.21 -7.37 -17.49
C ILE A 199 22.77 -8.30 -18.58
N THR A 200 21.91 -9.04 -19.27
CA THR A 200 22.33 -9.89 -20.39
C THR A 200 23.02 -9.07 -21.48
N ASN A 201 22.45 -7.91 -21.84
CA ASN A 201 23.01 -7.02 -22.86
C ASN A 201 24.33 -6.37 -22.42
N LEU A 202 24.50 -6.08 -21.12
CA LEU A 202 25.76 -5.56 -20.57
C LEU A 202 26.84 -6.65 -20.49
N THR A 203 26.43 -7.89 -20.23
CA THR A 203 27.34 -9.03 -20.10
C THR A 203 27.84 -9.54 -21.46
N VAL A 204 27.10 -9.35 -22.54
CA VAL A 204 27.50 -9.73 -23.91
C VAL A 204 28.17 -8.53 -24.59
N GLN A 205 29.51 -8.49 -24.63
CA GLN A 205 30.24 -7.65 -25.60
C GLN A 205 30.60 -8.44 -26.86
N PRO A 206 30.70 -7.77 -28.04
CA PRO A 206 30.71 -8.42 -29.34
C PRO A 206 32.11 -8.92 -29.73
N GLU A 207 32.38 -10.21 -29.53
CA GLU A 207 33.22 -10.94 -30.48
C GLU A 207 32.31 -11.50 -31.58
N ARG A 208 32.08 -10.72 -32.64
CA ARG A 208 31.73 -11.16 -34.02
C ARG A 208 31.27 -9.97 -34.87
N LEU A 209 32.24 -9.20 -35.34
CA LEU A 209 32.18 -8.50 -36.64
C LEU A 209 33.59 -8.46 -37.26
N SER A 210 34.34 -9.54 -37.09
CA SER A 210 35.58 -9.77 -37.82
C SER A 210 35.72 -11.25 -38.14
N THR A 211 35.74 -11.51 -39.45
CA THR A 211 36.10 -12.77 -40.14
C THR A 211 35.12 -13.94 -40.04
N GLY A 212 34.50 -14.25 -41.18
CA GLY A 212 33.66 -15.43 -41.38
C GLY A 212 32.65 -15.23 -42.50
N SER A 213 33.13 -15.26 -43.74
CA SER A 213 32.31 -15.32 -44.96
C SER A 213 31.25 -16.42 -44.89
N ASN A 214 29.96 -16.03 -44.84
CA ASN A 214 28.91 -16.53 -45.74
C ASN A 214 27.56 -15.86 -45.40
N SER A 215 27.23 -14.87 -46.23
CA SER A 215 25.91 -14.48 -46.72
C SER A 215 24.65 -14.87 -45.91
N GLN A 216 24.00 -13.88 -45.29
CA GLN A 216 22.71 -13.35 -45.81
C GLN A 216 22.31 -12.04 -45.08
N SER A 217 22.46 -10.94 -45.83
CA SER A 217 21.77 -9.63 -45.75
C SER A 217 21.40 -9.05 -44.38
N PHE A 218 22.34 -8.33 -43.77
CA PHE A 218 22.04 -7.03 -43.14
C PHE A 218 22.82 -5.97 -43.91
N ILE A 219 22.13 -4.95 -44.43
CA ILE A 219 22.74 -3.84 -45.16
C ILE A 219 23.63 -3.06 -44.17
N GLU A 220 24.94 -3.20 -44.36
CA GLU A 220 25.97 -2.45 -43.65
C GLU A 220 25.94 -0.98 -44.10
N ASN A 221 25.74 -0.05 -43.14
CA ASN A 221 26.09 1.35 -43.33
C ASN A 221 27.51 1.55 -42.78
N PRO A 222 28.52 1.84 -43.61
CA PRO A 222 29.90 2.00 -43.16
C PRO A 222 30.05 3.39 -42.51
N GLY A 223 30.31 3.41 -41.20
CA GLY A 223 30.51 4.65 -40.43
C GLY A 223 30.13 4.59 -38.95
N ARG A 224 29.76 3.42 -38.41
CA ARG A 224 29.24 3.30 -37.03
C ARG A 224 30.21 2.61 -36.09
N THR A 225 30.48 3.25 -34.96
CA THR A 225 31.35 2.72 -33.90
C THR A 225 30.62 1.65 -33.07
N PRO A 226 31.35 0.71 -32.41
CA PRO A 226 30.76 -0.39 -31.64
C PRO A 226 29.76 0.03 -30.54
N GLY A 227 29.84 1.27 -30.04
CA GLY A 227 28.87 1.82 -29.09
C GLY A 227 27.44 1.97 -29.64
N GLN A 228 27.30 2.23 -30.95
CA GLN A 228 26.01 2.44 -31.60
C GLN A 228 25.24 1.13 -31.88
N ALA A 229 25.92 -0.01 -31.84
CA ALA A 229 25.28 -1.33 -31.96
C ALA A 229 24.63 -1.77 -30.64
N LEU A 230 25.24 -1.43 -29.49
CA LEU A 230 24.63 -1.61 -28.16
C LEU A 230 23.39 -0.70 -28.00
N ASP A 231 23.40 0.47 -28.65
CA ASP A 231 22.31 1.46 -28.60
C ASP A 231 21.00 0.95 -29.23
N GLN A 232 21.06 0.10 -30.25
CA GLN A 232 19.84 -0.45 -30.88
C GLN A 232 19.24 -1.66 -30.15
N ILE A 233 20.04 -2.47 -29.44
CA ILE A 233 19.57 -3.69 -28.76
C ILE A 233 18.82 -3.34 -27.46
N ILE A 234 19.28 -2.31 -26.73
CA ILE A 234 18.62 -1.88 -25.48
C ILE A 234 17.26 -1.22 -25.76
N GLY A 235 17.10 -0.55 -26.91
CA GLY A 235 15.83 0.03 -27.38
C GLY A 235 14.73 -1.00 -27.68
N GLN A 236 15.03 -2.31 -27.60
CA GLN A 236 14.09 -3.41 -27.85
C GLN A 236 13.66 -4.17 -26.58
N VAL A 237 14.13 -3.80 -25.38
CA VAL A 237 13.72 -4.47 -24.15
C VAL A 237 12.29 -4.02 -23.76
N PRO A 238 11.28 -4.92 -23.73
CA PRO A 238 9.93 -4.54 -23.38
C PRO A 238 9.86 -3.95 -21.98
N GLY A 239 9.22 -2.80 -21.84
CA GLY A 239 9.04 -2.10 -20.57
C GLY A 239 10.22 -1.28 -20.10
N THR A 240 11.27 -1.11 -20.91
CA THR A 240 12.33 -0.12 -20.64
C THR A 240 12.23 1.08 -21.56
N MET A 241 12.75 2.20 -21.10
CA MET A 241 13.10 3.37 -21.93
C MET A 241 14.54 3.76 -21.62
N LYS A 242 15.27 4.15 -22.66
CA LYS A 242 16.63 4.66 -22.55
C LYS A 242 16.66 6.19 -22.69
N GLN A 243 17.65 6.82 -22.07
CA GLN A 243 17.90 8.23 -22.25
C GLN A 243 18.20 8.57 -23.71
N GLY A 244 17.52 9.58 -24.25
CA GLY A 244 17.64 9.99 -25.66
C GLY A 244 16.66 9.32 -26.62
N ASP A 245 15.84 8.36 -26.16
CA ASP A 245 14.79 7.77 -27.00
C ASP A 245 13.77 8.81 -27.48
N ASN A 246 13.45 8.75 -28.78
CA ASN A 246 12.54 9.68 -29.45
C ASN A 246 11.15 9.76 -28.79
N ALA A 247 10.47 10.89 -28.99
CA ALA A 247 9.12 11.16 -28.46
C ALA A 247 8.10 10.05 -28.82
N SER A 248 8.26 9.47 -30.01
CA SER A 248 7.42 8.42 -30.60
C SER A 248 7.80 6.99 -30.19
N SER A 249 8.93 6.77 -29.51
CA SER A 249 9.34 5.43 -29.09
C SER A 249 8.32 4.85 -28.10
N PRO A 250 7.80 3.62 -28.33
CA PRO A 250 6.82 3.02 -27.44
C PRO A 250 7.45 2.81 -26.06
N PHE A 251 6.90 3.46 -25.03
CA PHE A 251 7.25 3.11 -23.65
C PHE A 251 6.45 1.87 -23.30
N GLY A 252 7.05 0.70 -23.52
CA GLY A 252 6.42 -0.58 -23.27
C GLY A 252 6.01 -0.74 -21.80
N PHE A 253 5.34 -1.85 -21.52
CA PHE A 253 5.02 -2.30 -20.18
C PHE A 253 5.60 -3.71 -20.03
N SER A 254 6.28 -3.99 -18.91
CA SER A 254 6.81 -5.32 -18.61
C SER A 254 6.14 -5.91 -17.38
N GLN A 255 5.81 -7.19 -17.47
CA GLN A 255 5.22 -7.97 -16.39
C GLN A 255 5.47 -9.45 -16.65
N LEU A 256 5.74 -10.21 -15.60
CA LEU A 256 5.74 -11.66 -15.59
C LEU A 256 4.34 -12.19 -15.89
N GLU A 257 4.24 -13.23 -16.70
CA GLU A 257 2.96 -13.89 -16.98
C GLU A 257 2.39 -14.57 -15.71
N SER A 258 3.28 -15.16 -14.90
CA SER A 258 2.95 -15.86 -13.66
C SER A 258 3.87 -15.44 -12.51
N LEU A 259 3.40 -15.59 -11.28
CA LEU A 259 4.21 -15.43 -10.06
C LEU A 259 4.75 -16.77 -9.54
N GLU A 260 4.43 -17.87 -10.22
CA GLU A 260 4.94 -19.19 -9.89
C GLU A 260 6.44 -19.28 -10.13
N GLY A 261 7.14 -19.97 -9.23
CA GLY A 261 8.58 -20.19 -9.36
C GLY A 261 9.46 -19.01 -8.96
N LEU A 262 8.87 -17.86 -8.61
CA LEU A 262 9.61 -16.76 -7.99
C LEU A 262 10.26 -17.25 -6.68
N PRO A 263 11.56 -17.01 -6.48
CA PRO A 263 12.23 -17.36 -5.24
C PRO A 263 11.76 -16.45 -4.09
N PRO A 264 11.89 -16.90 -2.82
CA PRO A 264 11.70 -16.01 -1.67
C PRO A 264 12.62 -14.78 -1.78
N PRO A 265 12.14 -13.57 -1.41
CA PRO A 265 12.99 -12.38 -1.38
C PRO A 265 14.26 -12.58 -0.54
N ASP A 266 15.39 -12.09 -1.03
CA ASP A 266 16.68 -12.13 -0.32
C ASP A 266 16.84 -10.82 0.49
N TYR A 267 16.76 -10.89 1.82
CA TYR A 267 16.86 -9.75 2.73
C TYR A 267 18.19 -9.67 3.48
N ASP A 268 19.19 -10.45 3.09
CA ASP A 268 20.42 -10.64 3.87
C ASP A 268 21.13 -9.31 4.18
N GLU A 269 21.38 -8.44 3.20
CA GLU A 269 22.11 -7.19 3.46
C GLU A 269 21.34 -6.21 4.34
N TYR A 270 20.00 -6.30 4.40
CA TYR A 270 19.25 -5.49 5.36
C TYR A 270 19.55 -5.93 6.81
N PHE A 271 19.53 -7.25 7.05
CA PHE A 271 19.79 -7.80 8.37
C PHE A 271 21.27 -7.68 8.75
N GLU A 272 22.20 -7.89 7.82
CA GLU A 272 23.62 -7.61 8.04
C GLU A 272 23.85 -6.14 8.42
N GLU A 273 23.18 -5.21 7.75
CA GLU A 273 23.32 -3.79 8.04
C GLU A 273 22.72 -3.41 9.40
N LEU A 274 21.61 -4.05 9.78
CA LEU A 274 21.00 -3.93 11.10
C LEU A 274 21.93 -4.48 12.19
N ASP A 275 22.59 -5.61 11.95
CA ASP A 275 23.54 -6.22 12.88
C ASP A 275 24.83 -5.39 13.02
N ARG A 276 25.22 -4.64 11.99
CA ARG A 276 26.32 -3.65 12.08
C ARG A 276 25.96 -2.39 12.87
N LEU A 277 24.71 -2.19 13.27
CA LEU A 277 24.36 -1.09 14.18
C LEU A 277 24.81 -1.40 15.60
N GLN A 278 25.01 -0.35 16.40
CA GLN A 278 25.22 -0.48 17.85
C GLN A 278 24.05 -1.24 18.48
N PRO A 279 24.26 -2.12 19.49
CA PRO A 279 23.22 -2.96 20.05
C PRO A 279 21.95 -2.20 20.47
N GLU A 280 22.09 -1.00 21.04
CA GLU A 280 20.97 -0.17 21.52
C GLU A 280 20.18 0.50 20.39
N LYS A 281 20.74 0.48 19.17
CA LYS A 281 20.10 0.97 17.95
C LYS A 281 19.43 -0.15 17.16
N ARG A 282 19.63 -1.42 17.50
CA ARG A 282 18.97 -2.55 16.82
C ARG A 282 17.49 -2.62 17.21
N PHE A 283 16.68 -3.23 16.36
CA PHE A 283 15.25 -3.41 16.58
C PHE A 283 14.77 -4.68 15.85
N PHE A 284 13.58 -5.17 16.18
CA PHE A 284 12.98 -6.31 15.47
C PHE A 284 12.23 -5.84 14.22
N PRO A 285 12.66 -6.24 13.00
CA PRO A 285 12.01 -5.84 11.77
C PRO A 285 10.65 -6.54 11.57
N THR A 286 9.92 -6.10 10.55
CA THR A 286 8.76 -6.83 10.00
C THR A 286 9.09 -7.26 8.59
N LEU A 287 9.00 -8.56 8.31
CA LEU A 287 9.31 -9.16 7.02
C LEU A 287 8.18 -8.89 6.03
N PRO A 288 8.43 -8.16 4.93
CA PRO A 288 7.47 -8.03 3.85
C PRO A 288 7.40 -9.31 3.04
N VAL A 289 6.20 -9.71 2.66
CA VAL A 289 5.95 -10.81 1.73
C VAL A 289 4.85 -10.39 0.76
N GLU A 290 4.70 -11.10 -0.36
CA GLU A 290 3.61 -10.89 -1.29
C GLU A 290 2.93 -12.23 -1.62
N ALA A 291 1.60 -12.25 -1.63
CA ALA A 291 0.82 -13.38 -2.13
C ALA A 291 0.28 -13.13 -3.55
N SER A 292 0.27 -11.88 -3.99
CA SER A 292 -0.35 -11.44 -5.23
C SER A 292 0.17 -10.08 -5.71
N ARG A 293 0.01 -9.82 -7.01
CA ARG A 293 0.28 -8.53 -7.66
C ARG A 293 -0.93 -8.09 -8.48
N GLY A 294 -1.29 -6.80 -8.41
CA GLY A 294 -2.54 -6.27 -8.95
C GLY A 294 -3.67 -6.19 -7.92
N CYS A 295 -4.91 -6.03 -8.38
CA CYS A 295 -6.08 -5.99 -7.50
C CYS A 295 -7.30 -6.59 -8.19
N GLY A 296 -7.91 -7.60 -7.59
CA GLY A 296 -9.10 -8.28 -8.16
C GLY A 296 -10.33 -7.39 -8.35
N TRP A 297 -10.39 -6.22 -7.71
CA TRP A 297 -11.46 -5.23 -7.95
C TRP A 297 -11.22 -4.38 -9.20
N SER A 298 -9.96 -4.24 -9.63
CA SER A 298 -9.62 -3.48 -10.83
C SER A 298 -9.44 -4.39 -12.02
N ARG A 299 -10.24 -4.17 -13.08
CA ARG A 299 -10.06 -4.79 -14.38
C ARG A 299 -9.87 -3.69 -15.41
N ARG A 300 -8.81 -3.80 -16.21
CA ARG A 300 -8.62 -3.01 -17.43
C ARG A 300 -9.12 -3.85 -18.59
N GLY A 301 -10.17 -3.38 -19.26
CA GLY A 301 -10.67 -3.95 -20.52
C GLY A 301 -10.98 -2.81 -21.50
N ALA A 302 -11.11 -3.16 -22.79
CA ALA A 302 -11.34 -2.24 -23.91
C ALA A 302 -12.31 -1.09 -23.58
N GLY A 303 -11.78 0.10 -23.27
CA GLY A 303 -12.54 1.33 -23.03
C GLY A 303 -13.21 1.51 -21.66
N LYS A 304 -13.17 0.54 -20.74
CA LYS A 304 -13.76 0.67 -19.38
C LYS A 304 -12.74 0.35 -18.29
N THR A 305 -12.32 1.37 -17.54
CA THR A 305 -11.56 1.18 -16.29
C THR A 305 -12.54 0.76 -15.19
N SER A 306 -12.43 -0.47 -14.70
CA SER A 306 -13.10 -0.91 -13.46
C SER A 306 -12.14 -0.85 -12.28
N GLY A 307 -12.66 -0.63 -11.07
CA GLY A 307 -11.89 -0.40 -9.84
C GLY A 307 -12.34 0.84 -9.08
N CYS A 308 -11.77 1.06 -7.88
CA CYS A 308 -12.08 2.21 -7.04
C CYS A 308 -11.74 3.51 -7.78
N ALA A 309 -12.66 4.48 -7.76
CA ALA A 309 -12.57 5.70 -8.57
C ALA A 309 -11.32 6.56 -8.24
N PHE A 310 -10.85 6.51 -6.99
CA PHE A 310 -9.70 7.27 -6.50
C PHE A 310 -8.34 6.56 -6.65
N CYS A 311 -8.31 5.27 -6.98
CA CYS A 311 -7.12 4.45 -6.82
C CYS A 311 -6.20 4.52 -8.06
N ASN A 312 -4.90 4.73 -7.82
CA ASN A 312 -3.84 4.64 -8.83
C ASN A 312 -2.79 3.54 -8.53
N LEU A 313 -3.02 2.69 -7.52
CA LEU A 313 -2.06 1.65 -7.10
C LEU A 313 -1.88 0.51 -8.12
N ASN A 314 -2.83 0.34 -9.05
CA ASN A 314 -2.78 -0.67 -10.10
C ASN A 314 -2.19 -0.16 -11.42
N LEU A 315 -1.59 1.04 -11.45
CA LEU A 315 -0.96 1.55 -12.67
C LEU A 315 0.19 0.67 -13.16
N GLN A 316 0.90 0.05 -12.22
CA GLN A 316 2.05 -0.82 -12.42
C GLN A 316 1.67 -2.27 -12.76
N TRP A 317 0.38 -2.61 -12.82
CA TRP A 317 -0.09 -3.99 -13.01
C TRP A 317 -1.13 -4.10 -14.14
N GLN A 318 -1.10 -5.23 -14.84
CA GLN A 318 -2.20 -5.72 -15.68
C GLN A 318 -2.82 -6.96 -15.03
N GLY A 319 -4.11 -6.87 -14.73
CA GLY A 319 -4.88 -7.95 -14.10
C GLY A 319 -4.58 -8.15 -12.62
N TYR A 320 -4.84 -9.36 -12.14
CA TYR A 320 -4.60 -9.78 -10.76
C TYR A 320 -4.05 -11.19 -10.76
N ARG A 321 -2.76 -11.33 -10.39
CA ARG A 321 -2.04 -12.61 -10.36
C ARG A 321 -1.73 -12.98 -8.93
N THR A 322 -1.77 -14.27 -8.62
CA THR A 322 -1.61 -14.80 -7.26
C THR A 322 -0.61 -15.95 -7.27
N LYS A 323 0.28 -16.01 -6.28
CA LYS A 323 1.09 -17.20 -6.00
C LYS A 323 0.20 -18.34 -5.51
N ARG A 324 0.69 -19.58 -5.55
CA ARG A 324 0.01 -20.70 -4.88
C ARG A 324 0.14 -20.59 -3.35
N SER A 325 -0.85 -21.10 -2.62
CA SER A 325 -0.85 -21.02 -1.15
C SER A 325 0.34 -21.74 -0.51
N ASP A 326 0.78 -22.85 -1.09
CA ASP A 326 1.96 -23.61 -0.63
C ASP A 326 3.27 -22.85 -0.84
N GLN A 327 3.41 -22.13 -1.96
CA GLN A 327 4.58 -21.29 -2.22
C GLN A 327 4.68 -20.17 -1.18
N VAL A 328 3.58 -19.43 -0.94
CA VAL A 328 3.58 -18.32 0.04
C VAL A 328 3.88 -18.83 1.45
N ALA A 329 3.27 -19.96 1.86
CA ALA A 329 3.54 -20.53 3.18
C ALA A 329 5.01 -20.96 3.35
N ARG A 330 5.62 -21.58 2.33
CA ARG A 330 7.06 -21.91 2.34
C ARG A 330 7.95 -20.67 2.36
N GLU A 331 7.60 -19.62 1.63
CA GLU A 331 8.35 -18.35 1.67
C GLU A 331 8.30 -17.71 3.06
N VAL A 332 7.12 -17.68 3.70
CA VAL A 332 6.97 -17.18 5.08
C VAL A 332 7.79 -18.03 6.04
N ASP A 333 7.71 -19.36 5.94
CA ASP A 333 8.47 -20.27 6.79
C ASP A 333 9.99 -20.05 6.64
N PHE A 334 10.48 -20.00 5.40
CA PHE A 334 11.87 -19.76 5.06
C PHE A 334 12.37 -18.42 5.63
N LEU A 335 11.67 -17.33 5.34
CA LEU A 335 12.11 -15.98 5.75
C LEU A 335 12.10 -15.81 7.27
N THR A 336 11.06 -16.31 7.94
CA THR A 336 10.93 -16.20 9.40
C THR A 336 12.00 -17.04 10.11
N THR A 337 12.34 -18.23 9.59
CA THR A 337 13.44 -19.06 10.10
C THR A 337 14.80 -18.41 9.83
N ARG A 338 15.06 -17.99 8.59
CA ARG A 338 16.35 -17.42 8.17
C ARG A 338 16.71 -16.17 8.98
N HIS A 339 15.75 -15.27 9.15
CA HIS A 339 15.97 -13.97 9.79
C HIS A 339 15.48 -13.89 11.23
N ARG A 340 15.08 -15.03 11.83
CA ARG A 340 14.65 -15.15 13.23
C ARG A 340 13.62 -14.08 13.64
N THR A 341 12.66 -13.82 12.76
CA THR A 341 11.66 -12.76 12.89
C THR A 341 10.28 -13.33 12.65
N LEU A 342 9.34 -13.10 13.57
CA LEU A 342 7.96 -13.62 13.48
C LEU A 342 6.92 -12.58 13.03
N SER A 343 7.33 -11.32 12.89
CA SER A 343 6.47 -10.25 12.36
C SER A 343 6.53 -10.24 10.84
N VAL A 344 5.38 -10.43 10.19
CA VAL A 344 5.26 -10.53 8.73
C VAL A 344 4.13 -9.62 8.25
N ALA A 345 4.36 -8.93 7.14
CA ALA A 345 3.36 -8.07 6.53
C ALA A 345 3.22 -8.40 5.04
N PHE A 346 1.99 -8.71 4.62
CA PHE A 346 1.63 -8.87 3.22
C PHE A 346 1.54 -7.50 2.56
N MET A 347 2.33 -7.29 1.50
CA MET A 347 2.44 -6.04 0.74
C MET A 347 1.45 -5.95 -0.44
N ASP A 348 0.57 -6.94 -0.56
CA ASP A 348 -0.50 -7.01 -1.54
C ASP A 348 -1.42 -5.78 -1.47
N ASN A 349 -1.80 -5.21 -2.63
CA ASN A 349 -2.87 -4.20 -2.69
C ASN A 349 -4.19 -4.72 -2.08
N MET A 350 -4.38 -6.03 -2.10
CA MET A 350 -5.49 -6.76 -1.51
C MET A 350 -5.12 -8.25 -1.46
N LEU A 351 -5.32 -8.89 -0.32
CA LEU A 351 -5.10 -10.32 -0.17
C LEU A 351 -6.03 -11.13 -1.08
N PRO A 352 -5.51 -12.17 -1.75
CA PRO A 352 -6.27 -12.97 -2.70
C PRO A 352 -7.27 -13.90 -2.01
N LEU A 353 -8.56 -13.52 -2.09
CA LEU A 353 -9.66 -14.30 -1.51
C LEU A 353 -9.65 -15.78 -1.94
N LYS A 354 -9.33 -16.04 -3.22
CA LYS A 354 -9.34 -17.39 -3.81
C LYS A 354 -8.40 -18.38 -3.12
N ILE A 355 -7.22 -17.93 -2.66
CA ILE A 355 -6.22 -18.81 -2.03
C ILE A 355 -6.17 -18.65 -0.52
N SER A 356 -6.83 -17.63 0.03
CA SER A 356 -6.68 -17.24 1.43
C SER A 356 -7.03 -18.35 2.41
N ASP A 357 -8.05 -19.16 2.11
CA ASP A 357 -8.47 -20.27 2.99
C ASP A 357 -7.33 -21.28 3.19
N SER A 358 -6.81 -21.83 2.08
CA SER A 358 -5.67 -22.74 2.08
C SER A 358 -4.38 -22.09 2.59
N LEU A 359 -4.16 -20.80 2.28
CA LEU A 359 -2.98 -20.08 2.74
C LEU A 359 -2.94 -19.97 4.27
N PHE A 360 -4.01 -19.48 4.90
CA PHE A 360 -4.01 -19.30 6.35
C PHE A 360 -4.11 -20.62 7.10
N GLU A 361 -4.70 -21.65 6.52
CA GLU A 361 -4.57 -23.02 7.04
C GLU A 361 -3.11 -23.47 7.09
N ARG A 362 -2.38 -23.35 5.98
CA ARG A 362 -0.95 -23.72 5.91
C ARG A 362 -0.08 -22.89 6.87
N LEU A 363 -0.35 -21.59 6.99
CA LEU A 363 0.40 -20.72 7.92
C LEU A 363 0.15 -21.08 9.39
N ARG A 364 -1.08 -21.46 9.75
CA ARG A 364 -1.40 -22.00 11.08
C ARG A 364 -0.63 -23.30 11.33
N ASP A 365 -0.56 -24.18 10.33
CA ASP A 365 0.06 -25.49 10.45
C ASP A 365 1.60 -25.43 10.55
N LEU A 366 2.22 -24.27 10.27
CA LEU A 366 3.63 -24.01 10.59
C LEU A 366 3.92 -24.02 12.10
N ARG A 367 2.88 -23.87 12.96
CA ARG A 367 3.00 -23.83 14.43
C ARG A 367 4.00 -22.78 14.93
N LYS A 368 4.05 -21.63 14.25
CA LYS A 368 4.84 -20.46 14.63
C LYS A 368 3.92 -19.38 15.22
N ASP A 369 4.40 -18.66 16.23
CA ASP A 369 3.70 -17.51 16.82
C ASP A 369 3.80 -16.26 15.93
N LEU A 370 3.28 -16.38 14.70
CA LEU A 370 3.33 -15.34 13.69
C LEU A 370 2.50 -14.14 14.11
N LYS A 371 3.04 -12.95 13.83
CA LYS A 371 2.29 -11.69 13.86
C LYS A 371 2.10 -11.18 12.45
N LEU A 372 0.92 -11.43 11.88
CA LEU A 372 0.62 -11.13 10.49
C LEU A 372 -0.19 -9.83 10.34
N PHE A 373 0.12 -9.09 9.27
CA PHE A 373 -0.66 -7.97 8.73
C PHE A 373 -1.03 -8.20 7.26
N GLY A 374 -2.23 -7.79 6.84
CA GLY A 374 -2.58 -7.74 5.41
C GLY A 374 -3.76 -6.84 5.09
N GLU A 375 -3.97 -6.54 3.81
CA GLU A 375 -5.07 -5.69 3.34
C GLU A 375 -6.22 -6.54 2.77
N ILE A 376 -7.46 -6.22 3.15
CA ILE A 376 -8.67 -6.92 2.71
C ILE A 376 -9.78 -5.94 2.31
N ARG A 377 -10.80 -6.44 1.63
CA ARG A 377 -12.05 -5.72 1.40
C ARG A 377 -13.06 -5.99 2.50
N ALA A 378 -14.10 -5.17 2.59
CA ALA A 378 -15.16 -5.33 3.58
C ALA A 378 -16.06 -6.56 3.34
N ASP A 379 -16.05 -7.10 2.11
CA ASP A 379 -16.78 -8.32 1.72
C ASP A 379 -16.02 -9.62 2.08
N PHE A 380 -14.89 -9.52 2.81
CA PHE A 380 -14.12 -10.69 3.23
C PHE A 380 -14.94 -11.59 4.19
N PRO A 381 -15.07 -12.90 3.93
CA PRO A 381 -15.95 -13.76 4.70
C PRO A 381 -15.58 -13.87 6.20
N PRO A 382 -16.54 -13.80 7.13
CA PRO A 382 -16.25 -13.86 8.57
C PRO A 382 -15.56 -15.16 9.03
N GLY A 383 -15.88 -16.29 8.39
CA GLY A 383 -15.22 -17.58 8.68
C GLY A 383 -13.75 -17.57 8.31
N LEU A 384 -13.40 -16.94 7.18
CA LEU A 384 -12.03 -16.79 6.74
C LEU A 384 -11.26 -15.79 7.61
N LEU A 385 -11.90 -14.71 8.08
CA LEU A 385 -11.29 -13.79 9.04
C LEU A 385 -10.94 -14.48 10.38
N ARG A 386 -11.72 -15.48 10.81
CA ARG A 386 -11.38 -16.33 11.97
C ARG A 386 -10.15 -17.20 11.68
N ARG A 387 -10.08 -17.81 10.51
CA ARG A 387 -8.89 -18.59 10.10
C ARG A 387 -7.63 -17.72 10.03
N MET A 388 -7.75 -16.51 9.50
CA MET A 388 -6.70 -15.50 9.56
C MET A 388 -6.23 -15.25 11.00
N LYS A 389 -7.16 -15.04 11.95
CA LYS A 389 -6.81 -14.85 13.37
C LYS A 389 -6.04 -16.05 13.93
N GLN A 390 -6.50 -17.27 13.65
CA GLN A 390 -5.86 -18.52 14.09
C GLN A 390 -4.46 -18.71 13.51
N ALA A 391 -4.21 -18.17 12.32
CA ALA A 391 -2.89 -18.18 11.67
C ALA A 391 -1.95 -17.06 12.15
N GLY A 392 -2.37 -16.22 13.12
CA GLY A 392 -1.55 -15.14 13.65
C GLY A 392 -1.84 -13.75 13.06
N VAL A 393 -2.90 -13.57 12.26
CA VAL A 393 -3.32 -12.22 11.84
C VAL A 393 -3.80 -11.42 13.04
N SER A 394 -3.02 -10.40 13.36
CA SER A 394 -3.28 -9.47 14.46
C SER A 394 -3.82 -8.13 13.98
N GLU A 395 -3.55 -7.79 12.72
CA GLU A 395 -3.88 -6.50 12.13
C GLU A 395 -4.31 -6.65 10.68
N VAL A 396 -5.31 -5.87 10.26
CA VAL A 396 -5.70 -5.75 8.85
C VAL A 396 -5.94 -4.29 8.46
N GLN A 397 -5.76 -3.96 7.20
CA GLN A 397 -6.35 -2.75 6.61
C GLN A 397 -7.58 -3.16 5.81
N ILE A 398 -8.77 -2.67 6.19
CA ILE A 398 -10.00 -2.93 5.45
C ILE A 398 -10.27 -1.71 4.58
N GLY A 399 -10.51 -1.90 3.29
CA GLY A 399 -10.95 -0.81 2.40
C GLY A 399 -12.39 -0.39 2.70
N ILE A 400 -12.60 0.34 3.81
CA ILE A 400 -13.87 0.92 4.28
C ILE A 400 -14.20 2.17 3.46
N GLU A 401 -13.33 3.19 3.52
CA GLU A 401 -13.31 4.45 2.76
C GLU A 401 -14.51 5.39 2.92
N ALA A 402 -15.72 4.88 3.10
CA ALA A 402 -16.92 5.66 3.34
C ALA A 402 -17.92 4.88 4.21
N LEU A 403 -18.77 5.61 4.94
CA LEU A 403 -19.89 5.09 5.73
C LEU A 403 -21.25 5.56 5.17
N SER A 404 -21.28 5.89 3.88
CA SER A 404 -22.48 6.16 3.09
C SER A 404 -22.48 5.22 1.89
N THR A 405 -23.54 4.44 1.72
CA THR A 405 -23.67 3.53 0.58
C THR A 405 -23.77 4.28 -0.73
N ARG A 406 -24.38 5.47 -0.72
CA ARG A 406 -24.43 6.34 -1.89
C ARG A 406 -23.04 6.84 -2.29
N LEU A 407 -22.22 7.24 -1.33
CA LEU A 407 -20.83 7.62 -1.58
C LEU A 407 -19.98 6.44 -2.06
N LEU A 408 -20.16 5.24 -1.48
CA LEU A 408 -19.46 4.03 -1.91
C LEU A 408 -19.77 3.67 -3.37
N LYS A 409 -21.02 3.92 -3.84
CA LYS A 409 -21.41 3.80 -5.25
C LYS A 409 -20.66 4.83 -6.11
N LYS A 410 -20.62 6.11 -5.71
CA LYS A 410 -19.87 7.17 -6.42
C LYS A 410 -18.37 6.86 -6.50
N MET A 411 -17.79 6.29 -5.46
CA MET A 411 -16.40 5.83 -5.41
C MET A 411 -16.15 4.52 -6.17
N ASN A 412 -17.19 3.87 -6.70
CA ASN A 412 -17.14 2.55 -7.31
C ASN A 412 -16.41 1.52 -6.42
N LYS A 413 -16.74 1.49 -5.12
CA LYS A 413 -16.07 0.61 -4.15
C LYS A 413 -16.60 -0.81 -4.16
N GLY A 414 -17.86 -1.01 -4.57
CA GLY A 414 -18.52 -2.32 -4.60
C GLY A 414 -18.79 -2.91 -3.21
N THR A 415 -19.13 -2.06 -2.24
CA THR A 415 -19.51 -2.45 -0.87
C THR A 415 -20.60 -1.50 -0.39
N THR A 416 -21.19 -1.77 0.78
CA THR A 416 -22.20 -0.91 1.43
C THR A 416 -21.74 -0.50 2.83
N ALA A 417 -22.40 0.50 3.42
CA ALA A 417 -22.14 0.92 4.79
C ALA A 417 -22.44 -0.20 5.78
N MET A 418 -23.50 -1.00 5.55
CA MET A 418 -23.78 -2.19 6.34
C MET A 418 -22.66 -3.24 6.26
N ALA A 419 -22.12 -3.52 5.07
CA ALA A 419 -21.00 -4.45 4.92
C ALA A 419 -19.74 -3.93 5.63
N ASN A 420 -19.46 -2.63 5.53
CA ASN A 420 -18.37 -1.98 6.25
C ASN A 420 -18.52 -2.11 7.78
N LEU A 421 -19.71 -1.84 8.33
CA LEU A 421 -20.01 -2.04 9.75
C LEU A 421 -19.87 -3.51 10.18
N ALA A 422 -20.34 -4.44 9.36
CA ALA A 422 -20.21 -5.87 9.64
C ALA A 422 -18.73 -6.29 9.70
N ALA A 423 -17.90 -5.80 8.78
CA ALA A 423 -16.45 -6.07 8.77
C ALA A 423 -15.76 -5.52 10.02
N MET A 424 -16.05 -4.27 10.40
CA MET A 424 -15.53 -3.65 11.64
C MET A 424 -15.93 -4.45 12.88
N ARG A 425 -17.20 -4.81 12.99
CA ARG A 425 -17.73 -5.63 14.08
C ARG A 425 -17.03 -6.99 14.16
N ASN A 426 -16.81 -7.65 13.03
CA ASN A 426 -16.13 -8.95 13.00
C ASN A 426 -14.67 -8.84 13.47
N CYS A 427 -13.97 -7.76 13.10
CA CYS A 427 -12.63 -7.47 13.62
C CYS A 427 -12.64 -7.24 15.14
N GLU A 428 -13.59 -6.45 15.66
CA GLU A 428 -13.74 -6.22 17.09
C GLU A 428 -14.01 -7.53 17.84
N ALA A 429 -14.91 -8.38 17.31
CA ALA A 429 -15.24 -9.68 17.89
C ALA A 429 -14.06 -10.67 17.91
N LEU A 430 -13.17 -10.60 16.91
CA LEU A 430 -11.99 -11.47 16.79
C LEU A 430 -10.72 -10.85 17.41
N LYS A 431 -10.82 -9.65 17.99
CA LYS A 431 -9.67 -8.88 18.48
C LYS A 431 -8.58 -8.75 17.41
N ILE A 432 -8.99 -8.44 16.17
CA ILE A 432 -8.11 -8.05 15.07
C ILE A 432 -8.15 -6.54 15.00
N VAL A 433 -6.98 -5.90 15.04
CA VAL A 433 -6.89 -4.44 14.87
C VAL A 433 -7.12 -4.09 13.40
N HIS A 434 -8.17 -3.33 13.09
CA HIS A 434 -8.31 -2.76 11.76
C HIS A 434 -7.69 -1.34 11.70
N ARG A 435 -6.88 -1.06 10.68
CA ARG A 435 -6.27 0.26 10.40
C ARG A 435 -6.90 0.95 9.19
N SER A 436 -8.23 0.95 9.14
CA SER A 436 -9.00 1.41 7.99
C SER A 436 -9.14 2.93 7.92
N ASN A 437 -9.25 3.45 6.70
CA ASN A 437 -9.40 4.89 6.44
C ASN A 437 -10.87 5.26 6.17
N LEU A 438 -11.20 6.53 6.42
CA LEU A 438 -12.39 7.22 5.93
C LEU A 438 -11.93 8.40 5.05
N ILE A 439 -12.26 8.35 3.76
CA ILE A 439 -11.89 9.39 2.79
C ILE A 439 -12.89 10.54 2.90
N LEU A 440 -12.39 11.69 3.34
CA LEU A 440 -13.12 12.95 3.37
C LEU A 440 -12.90 13.72 2.05
N HIS A 441 -13.82 14.61 1.73
CA HIS A 441 -13.69 15.56 0.62
C HIS A 441 -13.62 14.94 -0.77
N PHE A 442 -14.18 13.74 -0.97
CA PHE A 442 -14.20 13.10 -2.28
C PHE A 442 -14.98 13.97 -3.30
N PRO A 443 -14.40 14.28 -4.47
CA PRO A 443 -15.07 15.09 -5.49
C PRO A 443 -16.32 14.37 -5.99
N GLY A 444 -17.43 15.10 -6.14
CA GLY A 444 -18.74 14.54 -6.45
C GLY A 444 -19.54 14.02 -5.24
N SER A 445 -18.98 14.03 -4.02
CA SER A 445 -19.81 13.85 -2.81
C SER A 445 -20.63 15.10 -2.50
N ASP A 446 -21.78 14.94 -1.84
CA ASP A 446 -22.68 16.05 -1.49
C ASP A 446 -23.19 15.96 -0.04
N ALA A 447 -24.02 16.91 0.38
CA ALA A 447 -24.48 17.03 1.76
C ALA A 447 -25.17 15.78 2.31
N GLN A 448 -25.87 15.02 1.44
CA GLN A 448 -26.54 13.79 1.85
C GLN A 448 -25.54 12.66 2.13
N ASP A 449 -24.37 12.63 1.46
CA ASP A 449 -23.32 11.63 1.72
C ASP A 449 -22.70 11.88 3.10
N ALA A 450 -22.48 13.15 3.43
CA ALA A 450 -21.98 13.56 4.73
C ALA A 450 -23.01 13.26 5.85
N ALA A 451 -24.30 13.53 5.60
CA ALA A 451 -25.38 13.22 6.53
C ALA A 451 -25.53 11.72 6.80
N GLU A 452 -25.52 10.89 5.74
CA GLU A 452 -25.52 9.42 5.87
C GLU A 452 -24.30 8.92 6.64
N THR A 453 -23.13 9.52 6.39
CA THR A 453 -21.90 9.18 7.11
C THR A 453 -22.01 9.50 8.60
N LEU A 454 -22.52 10.70 8.96
CA LEU A 454 -22.75 11.09 10.36
C LEU A 454 -23.71 10.13 11.07
N LYS A 455 -24.84 9.82 10.42
CA LYS A 455 -25.82 8.87 10.95
C LYS A 455 -25.19 7.49 11.19
N THR A 456 -24.35 7.03 10.27
CA THR A 456 -23.70 5.71 10.39
C THR A 456 -22.60 5.70 11.44
N LEU A 457 -21.91 6.83 11.67
CA LEU A 457 -20.89 6.97 12.73
C LEU A 457 -21.45 6.71 14.12
N GLU A 458 -22.72 7.05 14.38
CA GLU A 458 -23.38 6.73 15.66
C GLU A 458 -23.35 5.22 15.97
N TYR A 459 -23.47 4.38 14.95
CA TYR A 459 -23.41 2.92 15.07
C TYR A 459 -21.97 2.39 15.04
N ALA A 460 -21.11 2.98 14.22
CA ALA A 460 -19.69 2.61 14.11
C ALA A 460 -18.91 2.88 15.40
N SER A 461 -19.37 3.85 16.21
CA SER A 461 -18.70 4.35 17.42
C SER A 461 -18.33 3.28 18.46
N SER A 462 -18.99 2.12 18.41
CA SER A 462 -18.72 0.97 19.29
C SER A 462 -17.48 0.16 18.91
N TYR A 463 -16.91 0.40 17.73
CA TYR A 463 -15.75 -0.31 17.20
C TYR A 463 -14.53 0.62 17.10
N ARG A 464 -13.36 0.04 16.84
CA ARG A 464 -12.13 0.81 16.67
C ARG A 464 -12.29 1.95 15.62
N PRO A 465 -11.83 3.17 15.92
CA PRO A 465 -11.98 4.34 15.04
C PRO A 465 -11.30 4.20 13.68
N LEU A 466 -11.92 4.79 12.66
CA LEU A 466 -11.32 4.99 11.35
C LEU A 466 -10.37 6.18 11.33
N ARG A 467 -9.34 6.12 10.48
CA ARG A 467 -8.42 7.24 10.25
C ARG A 467 -9.01 8.21 9.22
N ALA A 468 -9.16 9.47 9.60
CA ALA A 468 -9.56 10.52 8.68
C ALA A 468 -8.45 10.81 7.66
N VAL A 469 -8.73 10.59 6.37
CA VAL A 469 -7.81 10.97 5.29
C VAL A 469 -8.52 11.92 4.33
N SER A 470 -7.87 13.00 3.92
CA SER A 470 -8.42 13.85 2.86
C SER A 470 -8.16 13.22 1.50
N PHE A 471 -9.15 13.24 0.62
CA PHE A 471 -8.96 12.87 -0.77
C PHE A 471 -7.82 13.68 -1.39
N TRP A 472 -6.96 12.98 -2.12
CA TRP A 472 -5.98 13.56 -3.03
C TRP A 472 -6.13 12.89 -4.38
N LEU A 473 -5.87 13.63 -5.46
CA LEU A 473 -6.07 13.12 -6.82
C LEU A 473 -4.83 12.34 -7.24
N GLY A 474 -4.96 11.03 -7.46
CA GLY A 474 -3.91 10.22 -8.05
C GLY A 474 -3.87 10.36 -9.57
N LEU A 475 -2.68 10.61 -10.14
CA LEU A 475 -2.47 10.59 -11.58
C LEU A 475 -3.05 9.31 -12.17
N GLU A 476 -3.77 9.43 -13.29
CA GLU A 476 -4.36 8.31 -14.03
C GLU A 476 -5.36 7.42 -13.26
N SER A 477 -5.76 7.81 -12.04
CA SER A 477 -6.93 7.23 -11.36
C SER A 477 -8.21 7.46 -12.19
N PRO A 478 -9.28 6.66 -12.01
CA PRO A 478 -10.52 6.88 -12.75
C PRO A 478 -11.11 8.30 -12.61
N VAL A 479 -11.01 8.93 -11.43
CA VAL A 479 -11.37 10.35 -11.23
C VAL A 479 -10.49 11.26 -12.08
N TRP A 480 -9.18 11.02 -12.13
CA TRP A 480 -8.26 11.82 -12.96
C TRP A 480 -8.52 11.67 -14.46
N ARG A 481 -8.90 10.48 -14.92
CA ARG A 481 -9.18 10.19 -16.34
C ARG A 481 -10.53 10.75 -16.82
N ARG A 482 -11.48 10.94 -15.91
CA ARG A 482 -12.83 11.47 -16.20
C ARG A 482 -13.23 12.53 -15.19
N PRO A 483 -12.46 13.64 -15.08
CA PRO A 483 -12.64 14.63 -14.02
C PRO A 483 -14.03 15.29 -14.06
N GLU A 484 -14.60 15.48 -15.24
CA GLU A 484 -15.90 16.12 -15.44
C GLU A 484 -17.03 15.32 -14.77
N SER A 485 -16.92 13.99 -14.76
CA SER A 485 -17.87 13.10 -14.08
C SER A 485 -17.89 13.28 -12.55
N PHE A 486 -16.92 14.00 -11.98
CA PHE A 486 -16.78 14.26 -10.56
C PHE A 486 -16.78 15.77 -10.24
N SER A 487 -17.31 16.59 -11.16
CA SER A 487 -17.37 18.06 -11.04
C SER A 487 -15.99 18.72 -10.89
N ILE A 488 -14.96 18.10 -11.48
CA ILE A 488 -13.61 18.67 -11.57
C ILE A 488 -13.47 19.35 -12.93
N SER A 489 -13.12 20.63 -12.94
CA SER A 489 -12.94 21.41 -14.18
C SER A 489 -11.50 21.42 -14.69
N LYS A 490 -10.52 21.13 -13.83
CA LYS A 490 -9.10 21.09 -14.22
C LYS A 490 -8.30 20.20 -13.28
N THR A 491 -7.33 19.47 -13.84
CA THR A 491 -6.31 18.71 -13.10
C THR A 491 -4.92 19.27 -13.41
N PHE A 492 -4.00 19.20 -12.45
CA PHE A 492 -2.62 19.68 -12.58
C PHE A 492 -1.74 19.06 -11.48
N ASN A 493 -0.42 19.21 -11.57
CA ASN A 493 0.49 18.77 -10.51
C ASN A 493 0.15 19.43 -9.17
N HIS A 494 0.34 18.72 -8.06
CA HIS A 494 0.19 19.33 -6.76
C HIS A 494 1.14 20.54 -6.60
N PRO A 495 0.68 21.71 -6.08
CA PRO A 495 1.49 22.94 -6.04
C PRO A 495 2.84 22.82 -5.34
N ASN A 496 2.97 21.90 -4.37
CA ASN A 496 4.22 21.63 -3.68
C ASN A 496 5.34 21.15 -4.64
N TYR A 497 5.02 20.57 -5.80
CA TYR A 497 6.03 20.22 -6.80
C TYR A 497 6.70 21.47 -7.42
N GLY A 498 5.95 22.55 -7.67
CA GLY A 498 6.52 23.81 -8.18
C GLY A 498 7.40 24.55 -7.16
N ILE A 499 7.26 24.23 -5.87
CA ILE A 499 8.18 24.68 -4.81
C ILE A 499 9.47 23.85 -4.86
N LEU A 500 9.32 22.51 -4.92
CA LEU A 500 10.43 21.55 -4.91
C LEU A 500 11.31 21.65 -6.16
N PHE A 501 10.71 21.77 -7.35
CA PHE A 501 11.39 21.66 -8.63
C PHE A 501 11.41 22.98 -9.41
N PRO A 502 12.45 23.21 -10.24
CA PRO A 502 12.42 24.24 -11.27
C PRO A 502 11.18 24.15 -12.16
N GLU A 503 10.73 25.29 -12.67
CA GLU A 503 9.54 25.38 -13.52
C GLU A 503 9.61 24.50 -14.77
N THR A 504 10.80 24.34 -15.36
CA THR A 504 11.04 23.45 -16.51
C THR A 504 10.70 21.99 -16.19
N ILE A 505 10.98 21.55 -14.96
CA ILE A 505 10.70 20.18 -14.50
C ILE A 505 9.24 20.05 -14.08
N ASP A 506 8.70 21.01 -13.32
CA ASP A 506 7.31 20.96 -12.87
C ASP A 506 6.32 20.98 -14.06
N ARG A 507 6.63 21.72 -15.13
CA ARG A 507 5.79 21.75 -16.34
C ARG A 507 5.94 20.48 -17.20
N SER A 508 7.13 19.90 -17.28
CA SER A 508 7.43 18.74 -18.14
C SER A 508 7.04 17.41 -17.52
N VAL A 509 7.15 17.26 -16.20
CA VAL A 509 6.86 16.01 -15.49
C VAL A 509 5.43 16.00 -15.00
N ARG A 510 4.71 14.90 -15.29
CA ARG A 510 3.43 14.60 -14.64
C ARG A 510 3.69 13.73 -13.42
N PHE A 511 3.51 14.30 -12.23
CA PHE A 511 3.81 13.59 -10.98
C PHE A 511 2.61 12.77 -10.46
N PRO A 512 2.81 11.71 -9.66
CA PRO A 512 1.72 10.85 -9.21
C PRO A 512 0.67 11.56 -8.33
N VAL A 513 1.07 12.58 -7.56
CA VAL A 513 0.17 13.37 -6.71
C VAL A 513 -0.31 14.61 -7.47
N GLN A 514 -1.59 14.65 -7.80
CA GLN A 514 -2.21 15.74 -8.54
C GLN A 514 -3.08 16.61 -7.63
N ALA A 515 -3.31 17.84 -8.06
CA ALA A 515 -4.31 18.75 -7.55
C ALA A 515 -5.38 19.00 -8.62
N TYR A 516 -6.46 19.66 -8.21
CA TYR A 516 -7.58 19.93 -9.09
C TYR A 516 -8.31 21.22 -8.73
N ARG A 517 -9.16 21.71 -9.65
CA ARG A 517 -10.15 22.77 -9.43
C ARG A 517 -11.56 22.17 -9.51
N GLY A 518 -12.44 22.60 -8.61
CA GLY A 518 -13.84 22.16 -8.56
C GLY A 518 -14.26 21.76 -7.14
N GLY A 519 -15.24 22.47 -6.57
CA GLY A 519 -15.94 22.06 -5.34
C GLY A 519 -15.13 21.97 -4.04
N ILE A 520 -13.83 22.28 -3.99
CA ILE A 520 -12.98 22.06 -2.79
C ILE A 520 -13.52 22.78 -1.54
N GLY A 521 -13.92 24.05 -1.66
CA GLY A 521 -14.48 24.81 -0.53
C GLY A 521 -15.79 24.21 -0.03
N PHE A 522 -16.66 23.82 -0.95
CA PHE A 522 -17.91 23.11 -0.64
C PHE A 522 -17.64 21.77 0.08
N GLN A 523 -16.71 20.97 -0.44
CA GLN A 523 -16.30 19.70 0.18
C GLN A 523 -15.83 19.90 1.62
N ARG A 524 -14.94 20.88 1.86
CA ARG A 524 -14.46 21.19 3.22
C ARG A 524 -15.59 21.58 4.16
N LYS A 525 -16.60 22.33 3.67
CA LYS A 525 -17.77 22.74 4.45
C LYS A 525 -18.61 21.54 4.89
N ILE A 526 -19.01 20.68 3.95
CA ILE A 526 -19.93 19.57 4.24
C ILE A 526 -19.29 18.45 5.09
N TRP A 527 -17.97 18.25 4.98
CA TRP A 527 -17.25 17.20 5.71
C TRP A 527 -16.68 17.65 7.07
N LYS A 528 -16.72 18.96 7.39
CA LYS A 528 -16.25 19.48 8.68
C LYS A 528 -16.92 18.78 9.89
N PRO A 529 -18.25 18.56 9.92
CA PRO A 529 -18.88 17.87 11.04
C PRO A 529 -18.45 16.41 11.18
N VAL A 530 -18.26 15.70 10.06
CA VAL A 530 -17.76 14.31 10.06
C VAL A 530 -16.37 14.23 10.65
N LYS A 531 -15.47 15.15 10.27
CA LYS A 531 -14.11 15.22 10.82
C LYS A 531 -14.12 15.42 12.33
N GLU A 532 -15.04 16.23 12.84
CA GLU A 532 -15.18 16.46 14.28
C GLU A 532 -15.74 15.22 15.00
N SER A 533 -16.77 14.59 14.43
CA SER A 533 -17.34 13.35 14.96
C SER A 533 -16.30 12.22 15.04
N LEU A 534 -15.39 12.10 14.06
CA LEU A 534 -14.27 11.15 14.12
C LEU A 534 -13.30 11.41 15.29
N ARG A 535 -13.02 12.69 15.62
CA ARG A 535 -12.17 13.03 16.77
C ARG A 535 -12.83 12.65 18.09
N ILE A 536 -14.13 12.97 18.21
CA ILE A 536 -14.93 12.60 19.39
C ILE A 536 -14.94 11.08 19.52
N TRP A 537 -15.24 10.34 18.44
CA TRP A 537 -15.20 8.87 18.44
C TRP A 537 -13.84 8.34 18.89
N SER A 538 -12.73 8.87 18.37
CA SER A 538 -11.40 8.42 18.78
C SER A 538 -11.12 8.61 20.28
N LYS A 539 -11.53 9.75 20.84
CA LYS A 539 -11.39 10.04 22.27
C LYS A 539 -12.28 9.10 23.10
N THR A 540 -13.55 9.00 22.75
CA THR A 540 -14.54 8.17 23.47
C THR A 540 -14.17 6.68 23.42
N TYR A 541 -13.76 6.17 22.26
CA TYR A 541 -13.35 4.78 22.13
C TYR A 541 -12.16 4.47 23.04
N SER A 542 -11.15 5.35 23.07
CA SER A 542 -9.95 5.17 23.92
C SER A 542 -10.30 5.14 25.42
N GLN A 543 -11.35 5.85 25.83
CA GLN A 543 -11.83 5.85 27.22
C GLN A 543 -12.66 4.62 27.57
N LEU A 544 -13.48 4.10 26.64
CA LEU A 544 -14.43 3.01 26.91
C LEU A 544 -13.89 1.61 26.61
N ALA A 545 -12.96 1.49 25.66
CA ALA A 545 -12.51 0.19 25.14
C ALA A 545 -11.89 -0.69 26.23
N GLY A 546 -11.11 -0.13 27.17
CA GLY A 546 -10.59 -0.82 28.37
C GLY A 546 -10.32 -2.32 28.18
N ASP A 547 -10.87 -3.15 29.07
CA ASP A 547 -10.71 -4.62 29.04
C ASP A 547 -11.75 -5.39 28.19
N GLY A 548 -12.58 -4.69 27.40
CA GLY A 548 -13.57 -5.40 26.59
C GLY A 548 -14.48 -4.53 25.73
N PRO A 549 -15.26 -5.14 24.82
CA PRO A 549 -15.99 -4.39 23.80
C PRO A 549 -16.97 -3.36 24.38
N ILE A 550 -17.13 -2.23 23.66
CA ILE A 550 -18.07 -1.17 24.05
C ILE A 550 -19.50 -1.66 23.98
N LEU A 551 -19.85 -2.39 22.92
CA LEU A 551 -21.15 -3.01 22.73
C LEU A 551 -20.97 -4.53 22.66
N SER A 552 -21.45 -5.23 23.68
CA SER A 552 -21.22 -6.67 23.84
C SER A 552 -22.48 -7.45 24.15
N PHE A 553 -22.48 -8.76 23.89
CA PHE A 553 -23.55 -9.67 24.32
C PHE A 553 -23.00 -10.91 25.03
N ARG A 554 -23.82 -11.45 25.93
CA ARG A 554 -23.67 -12.78 26.54
C ARG A 554 -24.90 -13.61 26.24
N ASP A 555 -24.69 -14.77 25.68
CA ASP A 555 -25.77 -15.69 25.31
C ASP A 555 -25.94 -16.78 26.36
N GLY A 556 -27.08 -16.74 27.06
CA GLY A 556 -27.51 -17.71 28.08
C GLY A 556 -28.39 -18.83 27.52
N THR A 557 -28.36 -19.06 26.21
CA THR A 557 -29.14 -20.10 25.48
C THR A 557 -30.63 -19.80 25.39
N THR A 558 -31.30 -19.45 26.49
CA THR A 558 -32.72 -19.06 26.52
C THR A 558 -32.91 -17.54 26.47
N PHE A 559 -31.91 -16.78 26.92
CA PHE A 559 -31.89 -15.32 26.93
C PHE A 559 -30.55 -14.76 26.42
N LEU A 560 -30.57 -13.50 25.99
CA LEU A 560 -29.40 -12.75 25.55
C LEU A 560 -29.29 -11.48 26.38
N ILE A 561 -28.14 -11.26 27.02
CA ILE A 561 -27.85 -10.00 27.70
C ILE A 561 -26.95 -9.17 26.79
N ILE A 562 -27.43 -8.01 26.34
CA ILE A 562 -26.65 -7.04 25.59
C ILE A 562 -26.27 -5.90 26.53
N ARG A 563 -24.97 -5.60 26.62
CA ARG A 563 -24.42 -4.52 27.45
C ARG A 563 -23.72 -3.49 26.58
N GLN A 564 -24.06 -2.22 26.78
CA GLN A 564 -23.46 -1.08 26.11
C GLN A 564 -22.78 -0.18 27.15
N LYS A 565 -21.46 -0.03 27.06
CA LYS A 565 -20.70 0.95 27.83
C LYS A 565 -21.03 2.36 27.35
N ARG A 566 -21.13 3.32 28.26
CA ARG A 566 -21.45 4.73 27.97
C ARG A 566 -20.45 5.64 28.68
N ILE A 567 -20.14 6.77 28.06
CA ILE A 567 -19.28 7.77 28.70
C ILE A 567 -20.09 8.52 29.76
N SER A 568 -19.52 8.67 30.94
CA SER A 568 -20.12 9.42 32.05
C SER A 568 -21.56 9.01 32.40
N ALA A 569 -21.93 7.75 32.16
CA ALA A 569 -23.24 7.20 32.46
C ALA A 569 -23.14 5.69 32.74
N GLU A 570 -24.05 5.17 33.56
CA GLU A 570 -24.13 3.74 33.84
C GLU A 570 -24.27 2.91 32.54
N PRO A 571 -23.69 1.72 32.42
CA PRO A 571 -23.86 0.89 31.23
C PRO A 571 -25.33 0.52 30.99
N ALA A 572 -25.81 0.69 29.76
CA ALA A 572 -27.14 0.22 29.40
C ALA A 572 -27.13 -1.32 29.25
N THR A 573 -28.13 -1.98 29.80
CA THR A 573 -28.28 -3.44 29.72
C THR A 573 -29.65 -3.78 29.19
N HIS A 574 -29.69 -4.69 28.22
CA HIS A 574 -30.92 -5.16 27.59
C HIS A 574 -30.97 -6.68 27.67
N ARG A 575 -32.14 -7.23 27.98
CA ARG A 575 -32.40 -8.67 27.95
C ARG A 575 -33.34 -8.97 26.79
N LEU A 576 -32.96 -9.91 25.94
CA LEU A 576 -33.81 -10.47 24.88
C LEU A 576 -34.09 -11.93 25.18
N GLU A 577 -35.33 -12.36 25.00
CA GLU A 577 -35.80 -13.72 25.29
C GLU A 577 -36.60 -14.26 24.10
N GLY A 578 -36.73 -15.59 24.02
CA GLY A 578 -37.53 -16.26 23.00
C GLY A 578 -37.18 -15.81 21.57
N THR A 579 -38.20 -15.41 20.81
CA THR A 579 -38.03 -15.02 19.40
C THR A 579 -37.17 -13.76 19.21
N SER A 580 -37.20 -12.81 20.16
CA SER A 580 -36.39 -11.58 20.05
C SER A 580 -34.88 -11.88 20.09
N ARG A 581 -34.45 -12.82 20.95
CA ARG A 581 -33.08 -13.35 20.96
C ARG A 581 -32.72 -14.01 19.64
N LYS A 582 -33.59 -14.90 19.14
CA LYS A 582 -33.34 -15.65 17.89
C LYS A 582 -33.18 -14.71 16.70
N ILE A 583 -34.05 -13.71 16.57
CA ILE A 583 -33.94 -12.67 15.53
C ILE A 583 -32.62 -11.91 15.67
N TYR A 584 -32.27 -11.46 16.88
CA TYR A 584 -31.03 -10.70 17.08
C TYR A 584 -29.78 -11.50 16.68
N LEU A 585 -29.71 -12.78 17.05
CA LEU A 585 -28.60 -13.67 16.69
C LEU A 585 -28.57 -13.97 15.19
N PHE A 586 -29.73 -14.17 14.55
CA PHE A 586 -29.83 -14.41 13.11
C PHE A 586 -29.31 -13.21 12.28
N CYS A 587 -29.57 -11.99 12.77
CA CYS A 587 -29.09 -10.74 12.20
C CYS A 587 -27.64 -10.40 12.59
N LEU A 588 -26.88 -11.29 13.25
CA LEU A 588 -25.42 -11.15 13.33
C LEU A 588 -24.77 -11.23 11.94
N LYS A 589 -25.48 -11.64 10.89
CA LYS A 589 -25.07 -11.35 9.51
C LYS A 589 -26.10 -10.40 8.90
N PRO A 590 -25.75 -9.58 7.90
CA PRO A 590 -26.73 -8.82 7.14
C PRO A 590 -27.85 -9.74 6.64
N ARG A 591 -29.11 -9.42 6.97
CA ARG A 591 -30.31 -10.15 6.54
C ARG A 591 -31.36 -9.17 6.05
N SER A 592 -32.07 -9.53 4.98
CA SER A 592 -33.29 -8.81 4.60
C SER A 592 -34.40 -9.04 5.63
N ILE A 593 -35.30 -8.08 5.78
CA ILE A 593 -36.51 -8.21 6.62
C ILE A 593 -37.33 -9.42 6.16
N ARG A 594 -37.36 -9.70 4.85
CA ARG A 594 -38.01 -10.89 4.27
C ARG A 594 -37.41 -12.20 4.82
N GLU A 595 -36.08 -12.33 4.82
CA GLU A 595 -35.40 -13.51 5.38
C GLU A 595 -35.71 -13.68 6.87
N VAL A 596 -35.74 -12.58 7.64
CA VAL A 596 -36.09 -12.61 9.06
C VAL A 596 -37.51 -13.14 9.26
N ARG A 597 -38.47 -12.64 8.48
CA ARG A 597 -39.87 -13.06 8.55
C ARG A 597 -40.08 -14.52 8.14
N GLN A 598 -39.42 -14.96 7.08
CA GLN A 598 -39.49 -16.35 6.62
C GLN A 598 -38.93 -17.31 7.68
N ARG A 599 -37.85 -16.92 8.37
CA ARG A 599 -37.25 -17.73 9.43
C ARG A 599 -38.05 -17.72 10.73
N PHE A 600 -38.75 -16.63 11.03
CA PHE A 600 -39.51 -16.43 12.28
C PHE A 600 -40.93 -15.94 11.99
N PRO A 601 -41.85 -16.81 11.53
CA PRO A 601 -43.21 -16.40 11.14
C PRO A 601 -44.11 -16.03 12.34
N GLY A 602 -43.82 -16.58 13.53
CA GLY A 602 -44.69 -16.48 14.72
C GLY A 602 -45.06 -15.07 15.22
N PRO A 603 -44.16 -14.06 15.23
CA PRO A 603 -44.49 -12.72 15.75
C PRO A 603 -45.46 -11.91 14.88
N GLY A 604 -45.72 -12.30 13.63
CA GLY A 604 -46.37 -11.41 12.66
C GLY A 604 -45.44 -10.28 12.20
N GLU A 605 -45.81 -9.62 11.09
CA GLU A 605 -44.98 -8.61 10.42
C GLU A 605 -44.77 -7.36 11.29
N GLU A 606 -45.84 -6.80 11.83
CA GLU A 606 -45.78 -5.56 12.61
C GLU A 606 -44.90 -5.69 13.85
N LYS A 607 -44.98 -6.82 14.58
CA LYS A 607 -44.14 -7.04 15.76
C LYS A 607 -42.67 -7.21 15.39
N THR A 608 -42.38 -7.86 14.26
CA THR A 608 -41.00 -8.04 13.78
C THR A 608 -40.38 -6.69 13.42
N ILE A 609 -41.09 -5.87 12.65
CA ILE A 609 -40.66 -4.52 12.27
C ILE A 609 -40.55 -3.62 13.50
N GLY A 610 -41.52 -3.70 14.42
CA GLY A 610 -41.51 -2.96 15.69
C GLY A 610 -40.28 -3.30 16.55
N PHE A 611 -39.94 -4.59 16.66
CA PHE A 611 -38.73 -5.04 17.35
C PHE A 611 -37.45 -4.46 16.70
N ILE A 612 -37.33 -4.55 15.37
CA ILE A 612 -36.17 -4.02 14.64
C ILE A 612 -36.05 -2.50 14.84
N ARG A 613 -37.15 -1.75 14.73
CA ARG A 613 -37.17 -0.29 14.97
C ARG A 613 -36.77 0.06 16.41
N MET A 614 -37.26 -0.68 17.40
CA MET A 614 -36.85 -0.50 18.79
C MET A 614 -35.34 -0.73 18.98
N MET A 615 -34.80 -1.82 18.40
CA MET A 615 -33.37 -2.12 18.48
C MET A 615 -32.51 -1.09 17.74
N GLN A 616 -33.00 -0.56 16.62
CA GLN A 616 -32.36 0.52 15.88
C GLN A 616 -32.34 1.82 16.70
N GLY A 617 -33.45 2.19 17.35
CA GLY A 617 -33.53 3.36 18.23
C GLY A 617 -32.53 3.29 19.40
N LYS A 618 -32.28 2.08 19.91
CA LYS A 618 -31.26 1.79 20.94
C LYS A 618 -29.84 1.63 20.40
N LYS A 619 -29.63 1.81 19.09
CA LYS A 619 -28.34 1.60 18.39
C LYS A 619 -27.76 0.18 18.55
N LEU A 620 -28.63 -0.82 18.75
CA LEU A 620 -28.25 -2.23 18.88
C LEU A 620 -28.30 -2.98 17.55
N MET A 621 -29.06 -2.46 16.60
CA MET A 621 -29.14 -2.92 15.21
C MET A 621 -29.00 -1.75 14.25
N PHE A 622 -28.39 -2.00 13.10
CA PHE A 622 -28.32 -1.07 11.97
C PHE A 622 -29.25 -1.54 10.87
N VAL A 623 -29.98 -0.60 10.26
CA VAL A 623 -30.88 -0.85 9.13
C VAL A 623 -30.44 0.00 7.96
N GLU A 624 -30.27 -0.63 6.80
CA GLU A 624 -29.95 -0.02 5.53
C GLU A 624 -30.86 -0.66 4.48
N ASP A 625 -31.66 0.16 3.81
CA ASP A 625 -32.74 -0.28 2.93
C ASP A 625 -33.66 -1.32 3.62
N ASP A 626 -33.81 -2.52 3.05
CA ASP A 626 -34.60 -3.62 3.60
C ASP A 626 -33.77 -4.58 4.46
N ARG A 627 -32.51 -4.25 4.77
CA ARG A 627 -31.58 -5.13 5.48
C ARG A 627 -31.31 -4.68 6.91
N VAL A 628 -31.02 -5.65 7.77
CA VAL A 628 -30.78 -5.49 9.19
C VAL A 628 -29.48 -6.18 9.61
N LEU A 629 -28.73 -5.54 10.51
CA LEU A 629 -27.49 -6.02 11.09
C LEU A 629 -27.45 -5.77 12.61
N SER A 630 -27.30 -6.81 13.41
CA SER A 630 -27.02 -6.73 14.85
C SER A 630 -25.58 -6.31 15.12
N LEU A 631 -25.37 -5.43 16.09
CA LEU A 631 -24.07 -4.74 16.28
C LEU A 631 -23.24 -5.26 17.45
N ALA A 632 -23.85 -5.89 18.46
CA ALA A 632 -23.09 -6.36 19.61
C ALA A 632 -22.14 -7.51 19.24
N VAL A 633 -20.96 -7.52 19.87
CA VAL A 633 -19.97 -8.61 19.75
C VAL A 633 -19.98 -9.51 20.99
N PRO A 634 -19.52 -10.77 20.93
CA PRO A 634 -19.45 -11.62 22.11
C PRO A 634 -18.59 -10.99 23.22
N ALA A 635 -19.08 -10.96 24.47
CA ALA A 635 -18.35 -10.43 25.62
C ALA A 635 -17.20 -11.36 26.10
N VAL A 636 -17.33 -12.66 25.84
CA VAL A 636 -16.33 -13.67 26.19
C VAL A 636 -15.92 -14.35 24.90
N ASP A 637 -14.62 -14.52 24.72
CA ASP A 637 -14.08 -15.26 23.60
C ASP A 637 -14.35 -16.76 23.82
N ARG A 638 -15.42 -17.29 23.22
CA ARG A 638 -15.69 -18.73 23.24
C ARG A 638 -14.73 -19.50 22.32
N ASN A 639 -13.82 -18.85 21.58
CA ASN A 639 -12.96 -19.48 20.56
C ASN A 639 -11.85 -20.40 21.09
N GLY A 640 -11.86 -20.77 22.37
CA GLY A 640 -11.19 -22.00 22.85
C GLY A 640 -12.00 -23.28 22.58
N ARG A 641 -13.29 -23.16 22.22
CA ARG A 641 -14.16 -24.25 21.76
C ARG A 641 -14.63 -23.93 20.34
N ASN A 642 -14.55 -24.91 19.45
CA ASN A 642 -14.60 -24.80 18.00
C ASN A 642 -15.91 -24.26 17.38
N ASP A 643 -16.89 -23.83 18.16
CA ASP A 643 -18.25 -23.61 17.69
C ASP A 643 -18.75 -22.20 17.99
N LEU A 644 -18.56 -21.29 17.03
CA LEU A 644 -19.66 -20.38 16.75
C LEU A 644 -20.70 -21.21 16.02
N VAL A 645 -21.81 -21.47 16.73
CA VAL A 645 -23.08 -22.00 16.22
C VAL A 645 -23.13 -21.93 14.70
N GLN A 646 -22.85 -23.06 14.07
CA GLN A 646 -23.15 -23.25 12.66
C GLN A 646 -24.65 -22.95 12.50
N PRO A 647 -25.08 -22.15 11.52
CA PRO A 647 -26.50 -21.89 11.30
C PRO A 647 -27.33 -23.11 10.89
N HIS A 648 -26.76 -24.31 10.91
CA HIS A 648 -27.38 -25.54 10.42
C HIS A 648 -28.14 -26.34 11.48
N GLU A 649 -28.11 -25.94 12.75
CA GLU A 649 -28.88 -26.62 13.80
C GLU A 649 -29.56 -25.63 14.74
N LEU A 650 -30.66 -25.02 14.30
CA LEU A 650 -31.69 -24.40 15.16
C LEU A 650 -33.04 -24.31 14.44
#